data_AF-A0A3N9U9P4-F1
#
_entry.id   AF-A0A3N9U9P4-F1
#
_cell.length_a   1.000
_cell.length_b   1.000
_cell.length_c   1.000
_cell.angle_alpha   90.00
_cell.angle_beta   90.00
_cell.angle_gamma   90.00
#
_symmetry.space_group_name_H-M   'P 1'
#
loop_
_entity.id
_entity.type
_entity.pdbx_description
1 polymer ?
#
loop_
_entity_poly.entity_id
_entity_poly.type
_entity_poly.pdbx_seq_one_letter_code
_entity_poly.pdbx_strand_id
1 'polypeptide(L)'
;MINLQSKENIQKYFSKIGYENNPIFAFDKTKLDFTYDWLQNAHLISNTDDFKIWIFEIDKLKTEFMNTIANRLYRRNPFDYNLLIFTTLDYSNTVFLHYHRDNDGKIKIRRLRIEKNRLTATDIRILSEIKLSGKEIIDDLDIAKVHKDAFDIERVTDKFFEEFKVQIDYFTENIKGLESNKDKKNYALLILSRLIFLYFIQQKGWLNGVKNYLYDRFQYCLLNDKNYFQDILKPLFFECLNTPFEENLFTKNKRSKQAKSLYENYEPVLDDIEIIESFHGIPYLNGGLFEANPYYEVNKNIHINNEVFQSIFENLLNKYNFTVREDLGYDTDIAVDPELLGRIFENMIIEEERSNTGSFYTPRNIINEICKTSLIKYFSNKFETSLYNKFEYLILHLEDENLYSKQKKVIIDNQNTEIKDCSVYKLTMNEATKVLNELNQLKICDPAVGSGAFILGMLHILVEIKRKISLHSMASRINIFDSKKEIIKENLYGVDREEGAIDIAQLRLWLSLSVEHNANSIEEIRPLPNLAYKIIQGNSLFPSIDGIDFDEEFNKLGYGQISLFEKTSKLHSIIDEIISKKNDYFHATVNKHEIKNSIKELESDLLHSFISDKKRIPESLNSRELFSWKINFPEIFENQGFDIIIGNPPYGAEFNEYEKTFLKSKYPNVADYESSQYFYLRGLELIKPNGIISYITTNTFLFNVYAKNFRNEIITESILDSIFDLTEVDVFKKAKVRTVIKYGIKNTMNNYDLKYYNFDSEYEGFYYKNKKPIKDLLKNDKTWLYMMRFTEEQEQLIKKIASKGKPLENYFDVSQGLIAYDKYKGHSPETIKNRIWHSNYPKDETYKPELKGEDVKRYVVKWNEKVWISYGDWLGAPRERKYFTGPRVLVREIVNKQTGRLNAGYTEDEYYNTPSIINIIQKEQSKVSLFYILGLLNSKLFAIYNYGTSPKAKKGLFPKILVTDVRALPIKLGNKEQTYQMETIVHTIFRLLSEQGIEKEIEEVQLEIDRLVFEIYGLSNDDIHTLLSIID
;
A
#
# COMPACT_ATOMS: atom_id res chain seq x y z
N MET A 1 -24.40 8.28 31.78
CA MET A 1 -23.53 9.41 31.37
C MET A 1 -22.12 9.14 31.83
N ILE A 2 -21.16 9.30 30.92
CA ILE A 2 -19.73 9.21 31.17
C ILE A 2 -19.34 10.51 31.89
N ASN A 3 -18.76 10.42 33.09
CA ASN A 3 -18.26 11.56 33.85
C ASN A 3 -16.81 11.29 34.24
N LEU A 4 -15.89 12.12 33.75
CA LEU A 4 -14.44 11.99 33.93
C LEU A 4 -13.85 13.10 34.82
N GLN A 5 -14.69 13.85 35.55
CA GLN A 5 -14.29 15.07 36.26
C GLN A 5 -13.56 14.83 37.60
N SER A 6 -13.41 13.58 38.03
CA SER A 6 -12.59 13.21 39.19
C SER A 6 -12.21 11.73 39.12
N LYS A 7 -11.17 11.30 39.86
CA LYS A 7 -10.81 9.88 39.98
C LYS A 7 -11.95 9.01 40.50
N GLU A 8 -12.77 9.50 41.42
CA GLU A 8 -13.93 8.78 41.94
C GLU A 8 -15.00 8.60 40.85
N ASN A 9 -15.18 9.58 39.97
CA ASN A 9 -16.11 9.49 38.86
C ASN A 9 -15.60 8.50 37.79
N ILE A 10 -14.29 8.51 37.49
CA ILE A 10 -13.63 7.55 36.60
C ILE A 10 -13.75 6.13 37.15
N GLN A 11 -13.48 5.92 38.44
CA GLN A 11 -13.64 4.60 39.07
C GLN A 11 -15.10 4.10 39.02
N LYS A 12 -16.06 4.95 39.38
CA LYS A 12 -17.49 4.63 39.27
C LYS A 12 -17.90 4.26 37.85
N TYR A 13 -17.29 4.90 36.85
CA TYR A 13 -17.51 4.57 35.45
C TYR A 13 -17.02 3.14 35.13
N PHE A 14 -15.79 2.78 35.49
CA PHE A 14 -15.25 1.43 35.26
C PHE A 14 -16.05 0.35 36.00
N SER A 15 -16.45 0.61 37.25
CA SER A 15 -17.31 -0.31 38.00
C SER A 15 -18.65 -0.58 37.30
N LYS A 16 -19.28 0.46 36.73
CA LYS A 16 -20.55 0.31 35.99
C LYS A 16 -20.44 -0.53 34.71
N ILE A 17 -19.28 -0.53 34.07
CA ILE A 17 -19.07 -1.26 32.82
C ILE A 17 -18.52 -2.68 33.04
N GLY A 18 -18.37 -3.12 34.29
CA GLY A 18 -18.08 -4.51 34.65
C GLY A 18 -16.68 -4.78 35.18
N TYR A 19 -15.92 -3.74 35.56
CA TYR A 19 -14.63 -3.91 36.25
C TYR A 19 -14.81 -3.99 37.76
N GLU A 20 -13.89 -4.68 38.44
CA GLU A 20 -13.87 -4.76 39.89
C GLU A 20 -13.73 -3.40 40.56
N ASN A 21 -14.50 -3.19 41.63
CA ASN A 21 -14.49 -1.97 42.39
C ASN A 21 -13.48 -2.08 43.55
N ASN A 22 -12.20 -1.83 43.25
CA ASN A 22 -11.13 -1.86 44.25
C ASN A 22 -11.00 -0.50 44.99
N PRO A 23 -10.51 -0.44 46.24
CA PRO A 23 -10.22 0.84 46.89
C PRO A 23 -9.19 1.64 46.09
N ILE A 24 -9.38 2.95 45.92
CA ILE A 24 -8.38 3.82 45.25
C ILE A 24 -7.10 3.79 46.07
N PHE A 25 -6.07 3.12 45.57
CA PHE A 25 -4.78 3.03 46.25
C PHE A 25 -3.84 4.11 45.73
N ALA A 26 -3.49 5.08 46.57
CA ALA A 26 -2.44 6.05 46.27
C ALA A 26 -1.08 5.33 46.35
N PHE A 27 -0.42 5.20 45.21
CA PHE A 27 0.85 4.50 45.13
C PHE A 27 2.01 5.42 45.52
N ASP A 28 2.92 4.91 46.34
CA ASP A 28 4.19 5.57 46.64
C ASP A 28 5.09 5.54 45.40
N LYS A 29 5.31 6.72 44.81
CA LYS A 29 6.12 6.89 43.59
C LYS A 29 7.54 6.35 43.72
N THR A 30 8.09 6.32 44.94
CA THR A 30 9.44 5.81 45.20
C THR A 30 9.56 4.30 45.02
N LYS A 31 8.46 3.54 45.23
CA LYS A 31 8.43 2.08 45.05
C LYS A 31 8.35 1.63 43.59
N LEU A 32 7.89 2.51 42.71
CA LEU A 32 7.83 2.29 41.25
C LEU A 32 8.99 2.96 40.51
N ASP A 33 9.91 3.61 41.23
CA ASP A 33 11.02 4.40 40.67
C ASP A 33 10.53 5.50 39.71
N PHE A 34 9.34 6.06 39.96
CA PHE A 34 8.74 7.15 39.20
C PHE A 34 9.03 8.50 39.88
N THR A 35 10.31 8.83 40.08
CA THR A 35 10.76 10.09 40.69
C THR A 35 10.79 11.22 39.65
N TYR A 36 9.67 11.46 38.98
CA TYR A 36 9.55 12.53 37.99
C TYR A 36 8.86 13.74 38.61
N ASP A 37 9.49 14.91 38.51
CA ASP A 37 8.95 16.16 39.07
C ASP A 37 7.58 16.54 38.48
N TRP A 38 7.32 16.14 37.22
CA TRP A 38 6.08 16.42 36.50
C TRP A 38 4.93 15.44 36.80
N LEU A 39 5.19 14.34 37.51
CA LEU A 39 4.18 13.37 37.92
C LEU A 39 3.75 13.67 39.35
N GLN A 40 2.50 14.06 39.56
CA GLN A 40 1.99 14.51 40.87
C GLN A 40 1.34 13.39 41.69
N ASN A 41 0.56 12.51 41.08
CA ASN A 41 -0.02 11.36 41.78
C ASN A 41 -0.14 10.14 40.85
N ALA A 42 -0.11 8.96 41.44
CA ALA A 42 -0.40 7.70 40.75
C ALA A 42 -1.39 6.88 41.60
N HIS A 43 -2.48 6.45 40.98
CA HIS A 43 -3.57 5.73 41.62
C HIS A 43 -3.87 4.45 40.85
N LEU A 44 -4.01 3.32 41.54
CA LEU A 44 -4.61 2.10 40.99
C LEU A 44 -6.10 2.13 41.33
N ILE A 45 -6.97 2.10 40.32
CA ILE A 45 -8.43 2.22 40.52
C ILE A 45 -9.20 0.93 40.26
N SER A 46 -8.60 -0.01 39.52
CA SER A 46 -9.13 -1.36 39.30
C SER A 46 -7.99 -2.34 39.02
N ASN A 47 -8.22 -3.59 39.39
CA ASN A 47 -7.40 -4.75 39.10
C ASN A 47 -8.38 -5.92 38.93
N THR A 48 -8.84 -6.16 37.71
CA THR A 48 -9.86 -7.18 37.39
C THR A 48 -9.15 -8.33 36.70
N ASP A 49 -9.10 -9.50 37.33
CA ASP A 49 -8.41 -10.68 36.79
C ASP A 49 -6.96 -10.37 36.34
N ASP A 50 -6.20 -9.63 37.16
CA ASP A 50 -4.85 -9.11 36.87
C ASP A 50 -4.71 -8.02 35.79
N PHE A 51 -5.80 -7.63 35.11
CA PHE A 51 -5.85 -6.44 34.27
C PHE A 51 -5.98 -5.16 35.10
N LYS A 52 -4.95 -4.30 35.07
CA LYS A 52 -4.84 -3.12 35.93
C LYS A 52 -5.23 -1.83 35.21
N ILE A 53 -5.93 -0.96 35.92
CA ILE A 53 -6.28 0.39 35.45
C ILE A 53 -5.65 1.44 36.37
N TRP A 54 -4.75 2.21 35.79
CA TRP A 54 -3.99 3.26 36.48
C TRP A 54 -4.50 4.65 36.13
N ILE A 55 -4.49 5.56 37.10
CA ILE A 55 -4.62 7.00 36.90
C ILE A 55 -3.30 7.68 37.29
N PHE A 56 -2.75 8.48 36.40
CA PHE A 56 -1.59 9.34 36.63
C PHE A 56 -2.00 10.81 36.51
N GLU A 57 -1.86 11.56 37.60
CA GLU A 57 -2.10 13.01 37.60
C GLU A 57 -0.78 13.72 37.30
N ILE A 58 -0.73 14.48 36.21
CA ILE A 58 0.50 15.13 35.72
C ILE A 58 0.28 16.61 35.41
N ASP A 59 1.33 17.42 35.51
CA ASP A 59 1.23 18.87 35.33
C ASP A 59 0.84 19.26 33.90
N LYS A 60 1.39 18.54 32.91
CA LYS A 60 1.13 18.74 31.48
C LYS A 60 1.10 17.41 30.75
N LEU A 61 0.07 17.19 29.94
CA LEU A 61 -0.16 15.97 29.14
C LEU A 61 0.76 15.86 27.91
N LYS A 62 2.07 15.86 28.13
CA LYS A 62 3.06 15.64 27.06
C LYS A 62 3.18 14.17 26.70
N THR A 63 3.20 13.88 25.39
CA THR A 63 3.41 12.52 24.85
C THR A 63 4.65 11.84 25.39
N GLU A 64 5.78 12.55 25.47
CA GLU A 64 7.04 12.01 26.00
C GLU A 64 6.90 11.47 27.43
N PHE A 65 6.14 12.16 28.28
CA PHE A 65 5.91 11.77 29.66
C PHE A 65 5.07 10.49 29.74
N MET A 66 3.98 10.44 28.97
CA MET A 66 3.09 9.28 28.92
C MET A 66 3.80 8.04 28.35
N ASN A 67 4.56 8.20 27.26
CA ASN A 67 5.34 7.13 26.66
C ASN A 67 6.44 6.65 27.60
N THR A 68 7.04 7.53 28.40
CA THR A 68 8.06 7.14 29.40
C THR A 68 7.46 6.20 30.45
N ILE A 69 6.27 6.51 30.97
CA ILE A 69 5.58 5.65 31.95
C ILE A 69 5.15 4.34 31.30
N ALA A 70 4.53 4.37 30.11
CA ALA A 70 4.10 3.17 29.39
C ALA A 70 5.28 2.23 29.10
N ASN A 71 6.38 2.74 28.56
CA ASN A 71 7.60 1.96 28.29
C ASN A 71 8.21 1.39 29.57
N ARG A 72 8.18 2.13 30.68
CA ARG A 72 8.74 1.66 31.96
C ARG A 72 7.90 0.56 32.59
N LEU A 73 6.57 0.68 32.58
CA LEU A 73 5.67 -0.39 33.04
C LEU A 73 5.85 -1.65 32.19
N TYR A 74 5.88 -1.49 30.87
CA TYR A 74 6.13 -2.58 29.94
C TYR A 74 7.48 -3.28 30.17
N ARG A 75 8.58 -2.53 30.36
CA ARG A 75 9.91 -3.12 30.64
C ARG A 75 9.97 -3.90 31.96
N ARG A 76 9.11 -3.56 32.93
CA ARG A 76 9.08 -4.21 34.24
C ARG A 76 8.35 -5.54 34.19
N ASN A 77 7.21 -5.59 33.50
CA ASN A 77 6.55 -6.84 33.15
C ASN A 77 5.88 -6.74 31.76
N PRO A 78 6.48 -7.32 30.72
CA PRO A 78 5.92 -7.28 29.37
C PRO A 78 4.58 -8.00 29.21
N PHE A 79 4.20 -8.83 30.20
CA PHE A 79 2.97 -9.60 30.21
C PHE A 79 1.84 -8.92 30.99
N ASP A 80 2.08 -7.78 31.66
CA ASP A 80 1.02 -7.04 32.34
C ASP A 80 0.24 -6.20 31.31
N TYR A 81 -1.02 -6.57 31.06
CA TYR A 81 -1.94 -5.76 30.27
C TYR A 81 -2.55 -4.65 31.14
N ASN A 82 -2.31 -3.40 30.75
CA ASN A 82 -2.73 -2.23 31.52
C ASN A 82 -3.49 -1.24 30.65
N LEU A 83 -4.48 -0.59 31.24
CA LEU A 83 -4.99 0.69 30.76
C LEU A 83 -4.42 1.82 31.62
N LEU A 84 -3.71 2.76 31.00
CA LEU A 84 -3.14 3.92 31.69
C LEU A 84 -4.00 5.15 31.39
N ILE A 85 -4.45 5.84 32.41
CA ILE A 85 -5.24 7.07 32.29
C ILE A 85 -4.38 8.23 32.80
N PHE A 86 -4.09 9.20 31.95
CA PHE A 86 -3.37 10.41 32.34
C PHE A 86 -4.32 11.58 32.42
N THR A 87 -4.20 12.42 33.44
CA THR A 87 -5.06 13.59 33.62
C THR A 87 -4.25 14.80 34.08
N THR A 88 -4.73 16.00 33.73
CA THR A 88 -4.33 17.23 34.43
C THR A 88 -4.91 17.24 35.85
N LEU A 89 -4.31 18.03 36.74
CA LEU A 89 -4.72 18.12 38.15
C LEU A 89 -6.18 18.56 38.35
N ASP A 90 -6.69 19.37 37.43
CA ASP A 90 -8.07 19.88 37.41
C ASP A 90 -9.05 18.99 36.62
N TYR A 91 -8.57 17.87 36.08
CA TYR A 91 -9.34 16.97 35.22
C TYR A 91 -9.95 17.68 33.99
N SER A 92 -9.34 18.78 33.55
CA SER A 92 -9.74 19.46 32.30
C SER A 92 -9.40 18.65 31.06
N ASN A 93 -8.37 17.80 31.14
CA ASN A 93 -7.93 16.97 30.03
C ASN A 93 -7.60 15.57 30.54
N THR A 94 -8.08 14.56 29.82
CA THR A 94 -7.85 13.15 30.16
C THR A 94 -7.37 12.39 28.92
N VAL A 95 -6.35 11.54 29.07
CA VAL A 95 -5.82 10.69 28.00
C VAL A 95 -5.89 9.24 28.46
N PHE A 96 -6.64 8.41 27.74
CA PHE A 96 -6.61 6.97 27.90
C PHE A 96 -5.54 6.41 26.98
N LEU A 97 -4.57 5.71 27.54
CA LEU A 97 -3.45 5.11 26.84
C LEU A 97 -3.51 3.60 27.03
N HIS A 98 -3.65 2.90 25.91
CA HIS A 98 -3.54 1.46 25.81
C HIS A 98 -2.27 1.11 25.05
N TYR A 99 -1.54 0.08 25.49
CA TYR A 99 -0.39 -0.42 24.77
C TYR A 99 -0.45 -1.94 24.62
N HIS A 100 0.05 -2.44 23.49
CA HIS A 100 0.16 -3.88 23.25
C HIS A 100 1.47 -4.20 22.52
N ARG A 101 1.85 -5.48 22.56
CA ARG A 101 3.02 -5.99 21.86
C ARG A 101 2.67 -6.25 20.39
N ASP A 102 3.51 -5.79 19.47
CA ASP A 102 3.52 -6.30 18.11
C ASP A 102 4.43 -7.53 17.98
N ASN A 103 4.38 -8.19 16.83
CA ASN A 103 5.04 -9.48 16.65
C ASN A 103 6.58 -9.37 16.68
N ASP A 104 7.14 -8.17 16.46
CA ASP A 104 8.57 -7.85 16.62
C ASP A 104 8.99 -7.60 18.07
N GLY A 105 8.05 -7.64 19.02
CA GLY A 105 8.28 -7.28 20.41
C GLY A 105 8.40 -5.78 20.68
N LYS A 106 8.09 -4.94 19.69
CA LYS A 106 7.94 -3.50 19.89
C LYS A 106 6.58 -3.20 20.51
N ILE A 107 6.54 -2.14 21.30
CA ILE A 107 5.32 -1.66 21.95
C ILE A 107 4.54 -0.76 20.98
N LYS A 108 3.28 -1.10 20.71
CA LYS A 108 2.34 -0.23 20.01
C LYS A 108 1.47 0.50 21.03
N ILE A 109 1.57 1.82 21.07
CA ILE A 109 0.83 2.72 21.96
C ILE A 109 -0.33 3.36 21.19
N ARG A 110 -1.50 3.41 21.83
CA ARG A 110 -2.75 4.01 21.34
C ARG A 110 -3.31 4.97 22.38
N ARG A 111 -3.65 6.20 21.98
CA ARG A 111 -4.13 7.25 22.89
C ARG A 111 -5.49 7.80 22.49
N LEU A 112 -6.44 7.81 23.40
CA LEU A 112 -7.69 8.55 23.27
C LEU A 112 -7.61 9.80 24.13
N ARG A 113 -7.60 10.98 23.51
CA ARG A 113 -7.55 12.27 24.21
C ARG A 113 -8.96 12.85 24.32
N ILE A 114 -9.35 13.21 25.53
CA ILE A 114 -10.67 13.75 25.85
C ILE A 114 -10.50 15.08 26.57
N GLU A 115 -11.09 16.13 26.01
CA GLU A 115 -11.19 17.44 26.63
C GLU A 115 -12.46 17.52 27.49
N LYS A 116 -12.40 18.25 28.61
CA LYS A 116 -13.52 18.43 29.53
C LYS A 116 -14.74 18.99 28.80
N ASN A 117 -15.90 18.36 29.06
CA ASN A 117 -17.20 18.67 28.46
C ASN A 117 -17.29 18.47 26.93
N ARG A 118 -16.28 17.85 26.30
CA ARG A 118 -16.26 17.58 24.85
C ARG A 118 -16.04 16.09 24.60
N LEU A 119 -17.13 15.32 24.59
CA LEU A 119 -17.13 13.92 24.17
C LEU A 119 -17.62 13.81 22.73
N THR A 120 -16.75 13.37 21.83
CA THR A 120 -17.13 13.03 20.46
C THR A 120 -17.84 11.67 20.41
N ALA A 121 -18.50 11.38 19.29
CA ALA A 121 -19.12 10.06 19.07
C ALA A 121 -18.06 8.93 19.10
N THR A 122 -16.84 9.23 18.66
CA THR A 122 -15.70 8.29 18.74
C THR A 122 -15.31 8.00 20.18
N ASP A 123 -15.23 9.02 21.04
CA ASP A 123 -14.93 8.85 22.47
C ASP A 123 -15.98 7.97 23.14
N ILE A 124 -17.26 8.28 22.91
CA ILE A 124 -18.39 7.54 23.48
C ILE A 124 -18.36 6.08 23.03
N ARG A 125 -18.10 5.83 21.73
CA ARG A 125 -17.98 4.49 21.17
C ARG A 125 -16.88 3.69 21.88
N ILE A 126 -15.65 4.20 21.90
CA ILE A 126 -14.50 3.49 22.48
C ILE A 126 -14.75 3.19 23.96
N LEU A 127 -15.19 4.20 24.71
CA LEU A 127 -15.52 4.04 26.12
C LEU A 127 -16.64 3.01 26.32
N SER A 128 -17.65 2.95 25.43
CA SER A 128 -18.69 1.93 25.51
C SER A 128 -18.22 0.52 25.13
N GLU A 129 -17.25 0.38 24.23
CA GLU A 129 -16.77 -0.90 23.71
C GLU A 129 -15.83 -1.63 24.69
N ILE A 130 -15.12 -0.88 25.54
CA ILE A 130 -14.29 -1.44 26.64
C ILE A 130 -15.11 -2.05 27.77
N LYS A 131 -16.45 -2.03 27.69
CA LYS A 131 -17.34 -2.69 28.64
C LYS A 131 -17.08 -4.21 28.67
N LEU A 132 -17.01 -4.77 29.89
CA LEU A 132 -16.90 -6.22 30.14
C LEU A 132 -18.25 -6.87 30.42
N SER A 133 -19.20 -6.12 30.98
CA SER A 133 -20.52 -6.66 31.32
C SER A 133 -21.27 -7.18 30.08
N GLY A 134 -21.58 -8.48 30.10
CA GLY A 134 -22.22 -9.20 29.00
C GLY A 134 -21.26 -9.90 28.03
N LYS A 135 -19.95 -9.92 28.32
CA LYS A 135 -18.95 -10.70 27.60
C LYS A 135 -18.49 -11.89 28.45
N GLU A 136 -18.18 -13.02 27.82
CA GLU A 136 -17.50 -14.14 28.48
C GLU A 136 -16.02 -13.76 28.62
N ILE A 137 -15.57 -13.55 29.85
CA ILE A 137 -14.18 -13.22 30.20
C ILE A 137 -13.64 -14.36 31.04
N ILE A 138 -12.56 -14.99 30.58
CA ILE A 138 -11.91 -16.13 31.26
C ILE A 138 -10.65 -15.66 32.00
N ASP A 139 -9.90 -14.73 31.42
CA ASP A 139 -8.65 -14.18 31.97
C ASP A 139 -8.35 -12.74 31.49
N ASP A 140 -7.18 -12.20 31.86
CA ASP A 140 -6.69 -10.87 31.44
C ASP A 140 -6.48 -10.73 29.94
N LEU A 141 -6.20 -11.82 29.21
CA LEU A 141 -5.99 -11.80 27.76
C LEU A 141 -7.30 -11.47 27.03
N ASP A 142 -8.43 -11.98 27.51
CA ASP A 142 -9.74 -11.63 26.97
C ASP A 142 -10.07 -10.14 27.17
N ILE A 143 -9.74 -9.59 28.35
CA ILE A 143 -9.87 -8.16 28.65
C ILE A 143 -8.95 -7.35 27.73
N ALA A 144 -7.69 -7.76 27.58
CA ALA A 144 -6.72 -7.11 26.70
C ALA A 144 -7.17 -7.10 25.24
N LYS A 145 -7.79 -8.19 24.76
CA LYS A 145 -8.36 -8.28 23.41
C LYS A 145 -9.52 -7.29 23.22
N VAL A 146 -10.42 -7.16 24.21
CA VAL A 146 -11.49 -6.17 24.18
C VAL A 146 -10.94 -4.74 24.04
N HIS A 147 -9.89 -4.39 24.80
CA HIS A 147 -9.24 -3.09 24.70
C HIS A 147 -8.52 -2.90 23.37
N LYS A 148 -7.79 -3.92 22.89
CA LYS A 148 -7.12 -3.90 21.58
C LYS A 148 -8.11 -3.60 20.45
N ASP A 149 -9.27 -4.26 20.46
CA ASP A 149 -10.31 -4.09 19.44
C ASP A 149 -11.01 -2.72 19.55
N ALA A 150 -11.23 -2.22 20.78
CA ALA A 150 -11.86 -0.92 21.00
C ALA A 150 -10.95 0.26 20.57
N PHE A 151 -9.64 0.13 20.83
CA PHE A 151 -8.60 1.10 20.49
C PHE A 151 -8.06 0.96 19.04
N ASP A 152 -8.73 0.16 18.20
CA ASP A 152 -8.35 -0.03 16.80
C ASP A 152 -8.64 1.22 15.94
N ILE A 153 -7.58 1.79 15.37
CA ILE A 153 -7.62 3.00 14.53
C ILE A 153 -8.21 2.68 13.15
N GLU A 154 -8.04 1.46 12.64
CA GLU A 154 -8.56 1.11 11.32
C GLU A 154 -10.09 1.19 11.31
N ARG A 155 -10.75 0.79 12.39
CA ARG A 155 -12.22 0.92 12.52
C ARG A 155 -12.69 2.37 12.49
N VAL A 156 -11.97 3.29 13.15
CA VAL A 156 -12.29 4.73 13.11
C VAL A 156 -12.09 5.28 11.70
N THR A 157 -11.01 4.86 11.06
CA THR A 157 -10.65 5.26 9.69
C THR A 157 -11.69 4.80 8.68
N ASP A 158 -12.03 3.51 8.70
CA ASP A 158 -12.99 2.90 7.78
C ASP A 158 -14.39 3.51 7.98
N LYS A 159 -14.81 3.77 9.22
CA LYS A 159 -16.09 4.40 9.49
C LYS A 159 -16.14 5.86 9.04
N PHE A 160 -15.09 6.64 9.33
CA PHE A 160 -15.02 8.03 8.85
C PHE A 160 -15.09 8.05 7.33
N PHE A 161 -14.42 7.12 6.65
CA PHE A 161 -14.45 7.01 5.20
C PHE A 161 -15.85 6.75 4.63
N GLU A 162 -16.58 5.80 5.23
CA GLU A 162 -17.96 5.52 4.83
C GLU A 162 -18.85 6.75 5.02
N GLU A 163 -18.76 7.42 6.17
CA GLU A 163 -19.53 8.63 6.45
C GLU A 163 -19.12 9.80 5.53
N PHE A 164 -17.84 9.93 5.20
CA PHE A 164 -17.29 10.94 4.30
C PHE A 164 -17.87 10.83 2.88
N LYS A 165 -17.95 9.59 2.34
CA LYS A 165 -18.59 9.35 1.04
C LYS A 165 -20.05 9.74 1.01
N VAL A 166 -20.79 9.35 2.04
CA VAL A 166 -22.20 9.72 2.18
C VAL A 166 -22.35 11.24 2.18
N GLN A 167 -21.44 11.97 2.84
CA GLN A 167 -21.46 13.44 2.80
C GLN A 167 -21.12 14.00 1.41
N ILE A 168 -20.21 13.40 0.65
CA ILE A 168 -19.90 13.84 -0.72
C ILE A 168 -21.10 13.65 -1.64
N ASP A 169 -21.76 12.50 -1.57
CA ASP A 169 -22.93 12.23 -2.40
C ASP A 169 -24.06 13.20 -2.06
N TYR A 170 -24.32 13.40 -0.76
CA TYR A 170 -25.29 14.40 -0.29
C TYR A 170 -24.93 15.83 -0.72
N PHE A 171 -23.66 16.21 -0.64
CA PHE A 171 -23.18 17.52 -1.09
C PHE A 171 -23.42 17.66 -2.60
N THR A 172 -23.01 16.66 -3.39
CA THR A 172 -23.12 16.64 -4.86
C THR A 172 -24.56 16.85 -5.33
N GLU A 173 -25.53 16.20 -4.68
CA GLU A 173 -26.96 16.35 -4.98
C GLU A 173 -27.49 17.76 -4.69
N ASN A 174 -26.88 18.47 -3.73
CA ASN A 174 -27.35 19.76 -3.23
C ASN A 174 -26.55 20.98 -3.75
N ILE A 175 -25.59 20.79 -4.66
CA ILE A 175 -24.92 21.89 -5.38
C ILE A 175 -25.77 22.37 -6.56
N LYS A 176 -25.99 23.69 -6.63
CA LYS A 176 -26.58 24.38 -7.78
C LYS A 176 -25.54 25.27 -8.47
N GLY A 177 -25.65 25.42 -9.79
CA GLY A 177 -24.77 26.28 -10.61
C GLY A 177 -23.73 25.54 -11.47
N LEU A 178 -23.66 24.20 -11.37
CA LEU A 178 -22.84 23.33 -12.22
C LEU A 178 -23.73 22.37 -13.02
N GLU A 179 -23.36 22.11 -14.28
CA GLU A 179 -24.20 21.38 -15.25
C GLU A 179 -24.02 19.85 -15.16
N SER A 180 -22.77 19.37 -15.03
CA SER A 180 -22.45 17.95 -14.99
C SER A 180 -22.41 17.43 -13.55
N ASN A 181 -22.90 16.19 -13.34
CA ASN A 181 -22.78 15.51 -12.05
C ASN A 181 -21.30 15.25 -11.67
N LYS A 182 -20.43 15.03 -12.67
CA LYS A 182 -18.99 14.88 -12.46
C LYS A 182 -18.39 16.18 -11.89
N ASP A 183 -18.75 17.32 -12.46
CA ASP A 183 -18.26 18.63 -12.02
C ASP A 183 -18.76 18.96 -10.61
N LYS A 184 -20.04 18.67 -10.31
CA LYS A 184 -20.60 18.83 -8.96
C LYS A 184 -19.84 18.01 -7.93
N LYS A 185 -19.53 16.75 -8.26
CA LYS A 185 -18.80 15.85 -7.36
C LYS A 185 -17.35 16.29 -7.14
N ASN A 186 -16.64 16.64 -8.22
CA ASN A 186 -15.28 17.20 -8.12
C ASN A 186 -15.26 18.48 -7.27
N TYR A 187 -16.28 19.32 -7.44
CA TYR A 187 -16.38 20.55 -6.66
C TYR A 187 -16.72 20.29 -5.18
N ALA A 188 -17.64 19.37 -4.89
CA ALA A 188 -17.92 18.91 -3.53
C ALA A 188 -16.65 18.40 -2.85
N LEU A 189 -15.86 17.59 -3.56
CA LEU A 189 -14.59 17.06 -3.09
C LEU A 189 -13.60 18.19 -2.75
N LEU A 190 -13.44 19.17 -3.64
CA LEU A 190 -12.56 20.32 -3.42
C LEU A 190 -12.95 21.12 -2.18
N ILE A 191 -14.25 21.43 -2.00
CA ILE A 191 -14.73 22.18 -0.84
C ILE A 191 -14.56 21.38 0.45
N LEU A 192 -14.88 20.09 0.45
CA LEU A 192 -14.75 19.24 1.62
C LEU A 192 -13.27 19.06 2.02
N SER A 193 -12.37 18.95 1.05
CA SER A 193 -10.92 18.96 1.26
C SER A 193 -10.43 20.24 1.93
N ARG A 194 -10.87 21.41 1.44
CA ARG A 194 -10.56 22.71 2.06
C ARG A 194 -11.10 22.80 3.49
N LEU A 195 -12.34 22.35 3.72
CA LEU A 195 -12.94 22.36 5.05
C LEU A 195 -12.17 21.47 6.03
N ILE A 196 -11.77 20.26 5.61
CA ILE A 196 -10.98 19.39 6.48
C ILE A 196 -9.61 19.99 6.76
N PHE A 197 -8.95 20.57 5.76
CA PHE A 197 -7.69 21.29 5.97
C PHE A 197 -7.84 22.37 7.04
N LEU A 198 -8.91 23.17 6.92
CA LEU A 198 -9.25 24.19 7.91
C LEU A 198 -9.55 23.59 9.29
N TYR A 199 -10.21 22.44 9.34
CA TYR A 199 -10.51 21.73 10.59
C TYR A 199 -9.23 21.24 11.31
N PHE A 200 -8.18 20.88 10.56
CA PHE A 200 -6.86 20.59 11.13
C PHE A 200 -6.16 21.85 11.62
N ILE A 201 -6.06 22.89 10.80
CA ILE A 201 -5.30 24.09 11.18
C ILE A 201 -6.00 24.92 12.29
N GLN A 202 -7.33 24.87 12.41
CA GLN A 202 -8.01 25.56 13.51
C GLN A 202 -7.58 25.00 14.87
N GLN A 203 -7.14 23.74 14.98
CA GLN A 203 -6.61 23.19 16.23
C GLN A 203 -5.33 23.91 16.71
N LYS A 204 -4.62 24.58 15.80
CA LYS A 204 -3.47 25.45 16.11
C LYS A 204 -3.89 26.87 16.54
N GLY A 205 -5.19 27.20 16.54
CA GLY A 205 -5.71 28.54 16.81
C GLY A 205 -5.55 29.51 15.63
N TRP A 206 -5.17 29.04 14.45
CA TRP A 206 -4.87 29.92 13.31
C TRP A 206 -6.10 30.61 12.71
N LEU A 207 -7.31 30.25 13.13
CA LEU A 207 -8.53 30.94 12.72
C LEU A 207 -8.98 31.84 13.87
N ASN A 208 -8.41 33.05 13.93
CA ASN A 208 -8.71 34.08 14.92
C ASN A 208 -8.49 33.67 16.39
N GLY A 209 -7.53 32.80 16.67
CA GLY A 209 -7.27 32.28 18.02
C GLY A 209 -8.30 31.27 18.51
N VAL A 210 -9.23 30.79 17.65
CA VAL A 210 -10.36 29.94 18.05
C VAL A 210 -10.23 28.53 17.47
N LYS A 211 -10.25 27.52 18.36
CA LYS A 211 -10.10 26.10 17.99
C LYS A 211 -11.33 25.44 17.34
N ASN A 212 -12.50 26.08 17.45
CA ASN A 212 -13.76 25.63 16.84
C ASN A 212 -14.38 26.69 15.92
N TYR A 213 -13.53 27.53 15.32
CA TYR A 213 -13.93 28.71 14.56
C TYR A 213 -14.95 28.38 13.46
N LEU A 214 -14.72 27.30 12.71
CA LEU A 214 -15.58 26.95 11.58
C LEU A 214 -17.02 26.65 12.01
N TYR A 215 -17.18 25.86 13.08
CA TYR A 215 -18.50 25.47 13.59
C TYR A 215 -19.18 26.64 14.30
N ASP A 216 -18.42 27.44 15.06
CA ASP A 216 -18.94 28.66 15.68
C ASP A 216 -19.49 29.65 14.63
N ARG A 217 -18.73 29.90 13.56
CA ARG A 217 -19.19 30.75 12.45
C ARG A 217 -20.37 30.14 11.68
N PHE A 218 -20.48 28.82 11.64
CA PHE A 218 -21.65 28.13 11.08
C PHE A 218 -22.90 28.40 11.94
N GLN A 219 -22.80 28.27 13.27
CA GLN A 219 -23.89 28.59 14.19
C GLN A 219 -24.28 30.08 14.13
N TYR A 220 -23.30 30.97 14.02
CA TYR A 220 -23.55 32.39 13.77
C TYR A 220 -24.39 32.62 12.51
N CYS A 221 -24.13 31.89 11.42
CA CYS A 221 -24.94 32.01 10.21
C CYS A 221 -26.37 31.53 10.40
N LEU A 222 -26.58 30.43 11.12
CA LEU A 222 -27.92 29.92 11.44
C LEU A 222 -28.74 30.92 12.27
N LEU A 223 -28.12 31.56 13.27
CA LEU A 223 -28.81 32.54 14.13
C LEU A 223 -29.13 33.86 13.42
N ASN A 224 -28.36 34.22 12.40
CA ASN A 224 -28.47 35.52 11.72
C ASN A 224 -29.04 35.41 10.29
N ASP A 225 -29.57 34.24 9.91
CA ASP A 225 -30.12 33.96 8.58
C ASP A 225 -29.15 34.31 7.42
N LYS A 226 -27.87 33.96 7.61
CA LYS A 226 -26.79 34.15 6.62
C LYS A 226 -26.45 32.85 5.92
N ASN A 227 -25.89 32.92 4.71
CA ASN A 227 -25.43 31.75 3.98
C ASN A 227 -23.97 31.44 4.32
N TYR A 228 -23.70 30.31 4.95
CA TYR A 228 -22.37 29.95 5.42
C TYR A 228 -21.32 29.91 4.29
N PHE A 229 -21.68 29.42 3.12
CA PHE A 229 -20.76 29.35 1.98
C PHE A 229 -20.40 30.73 1.44
N GLN A 230 -21.40 31.58 1.16
CA GLN A 230 -21.19 32.90 0.58
C GLN A 230 -20.61 33.90 1.59
N ASP A 231 -21.09 33.87 2.83
CA ASP A 231 -20.79 34.91 3.81
C ASP A 231 -19.53 34.61 4.64
N ILE A 232 -19.18 33.33 4.80
CA ILE A 232 -18.02 32.90 5.61
C ILE A 232 -16.96 32.22 4.74
N LEU A 233 -17.29 31.13 4.05
CA LEU A 233 -16.27 30.29 3.41
C LEU A 233 -15.60 30.98 2.21
N LYS A 234 -16.34 31.65 1.34
CA LYS A 234 -15.73 32.33 0.18
C LYS A 234 -14.77 33.47 0.59
N PRO A 235 -15.15 34.40 1.49
CA PRO A 235 -14.20 35.40 1.99
C PRO A 235 -13.03 34.76 2.73
N LEU A 236 -13.27 33.70 3.51
CA LEU A 236 -12.23 32.97 4.22
C LEU A 236 -11.20 32.37 3.26
N PHE A 237 -11.65 31.65 2.23
CA PHE A 237 -10.76 31.03 1.24
C PHE A 237 -10.02 32.08 0.41
N PHE A 238 -10.74 32.96 -0.29
CA PHE A 238 -10.15 33.76 -1.36
C PHE A 238 -9.60 35.10 -0.87
N GLU A 239 -10.15 35.64 0.21
CA GLU A 239 -9.88 37.01 0.65
C GLU A 239 -9.15 37.10 1.99
N CYS A 240 -9.06 36.00 2.75
CA CYS A 240 -8.20 35.88 3.92
C CYS A 240 -7.00 34.97 3.63
N LEU A 241 -7.25 33.66 3.43
CA LEU A 241 -6.20 32.64 3.33
C LEU A 241 -5.36 32.77 2.06
N ASN A 242 -5.93 33.38 1.01
CA ASN A 242 -5.27 33.66 -0.27
C ASN A 242 -4.92 35.16 -0.47
N THR A 243 -5.11 36.03 0.53
CA THR A 243 -4.73 37.46 0.44
C THR A 243 -3.91 37.91 1.68
N PRO A 244 -2.67 38.43 1.50
CA PRO A 244 -1.82 38.94 2.60
C PRO A 244 -2.44 40.08 3.44
N PHE A 245 -1.88 40.32 4.63
CA PHE A 245 -2.31 41.40 5.54
C PHE A 245 -1.81 42.80 5.11
N GLU A 246 -0.57 42.90 4.62
CA GLU A 246 0.10 44.19 4.33
C GLU A 246 -0.03 44.63 2.87
N GLU A 247 -0.11 45.95 2.65
CA GLU A 247 0.08 46.59 1.33
C GLU A 247 1.57 46.55 0.97
N ASN A 248 1.95 45.84 -0.08
CA ASN A 248 3.24 46.09 -0.74
C ASN A 248 3.04 47.02 -1.95
N LEU A 249 4.10 47.77 -2.31
CA LEU A 249 4.14 48.79 -3.39
C LEU A 249 3.57 48.34 -4.76
N PHE A 250 3.34 47.04 -4.95
CA PHE A 250 2.87 46.42 -6.20
C PHE A 250 1.43 45.86 -6.13
N THR A 251 0.77 45.83 -4.96
CA THR A 251 -0.57 45.24 -4.79
C THR A 251 -1.63 46.27 -4.42
N LYS A 252 -2.64 46.45 -5.28
CA LYS A 252 -3.88 47.20 -4.97
C LYS A 252 -4.93 46.37 -4.19
N ASN A 253 -4.66 45.10 -3.90
CA ASN A 253 -5.64 44.18 -3.30
C ASN A 253 -5.63 44.28 -1.77
N LYS A 254 -6.62 44.97 -1.21
CA LYS A 254 -6.94 44.93 0.22
C LYS A 254 -7.90 43.78 0.51
N ARG A 255 -7.71 43.11 1.65
CA ARG A 255 -8.78 42.29 2.24
C ARG A 255 -10.05 43.12 2.31
N SER A 256 -11.15 42.59 1.77
CA SER A 256 -12.41 43.33 1.73
C SER A 256 -12.96 43.57 3.15
N LYS A 257 -13.98 44.43 3.25
CA LYS A 257 -14.71 44.60 4.51
C LYS A 257 -15.32 43.28 5.01
N GLN A 258 -15.74 42.41 4.09
CA GLN A 258 -16.33 41.12 4.42
C GLN A 258 -15.27 40.17 5.00
N ALA A 259 -14.11 40.07 4.34
CA ALA A 259 -12.97 39.29 4.84
C ALA A 259 -12.50 39.77 6.22
N LYS A 260 -12.43 41.09 6.42
CA LYS A 260 -12.08 41.71 7.70
C LYS A 260 -13.07 41.37 8.81
N SER A 261 -14.37 41.39 8.53
CA SER A 261 -15.42 41.06 9.51
C SER A 261 -15.36 39.64 10.06
N LEU A 262 -14.58 38.75 9.44
CA LEU A 262 -14.36 37.39 9.93
C LEU A 262 -13.51 37.34 11.21
N TYR A 263 -12.75 38.39 11.50
CA TYR A 263 -11.90 38.49 12.69
C TYR A 263 -12.06 39.85 13.41
N GLU A 264 -12.33 40.94 12.69
CA GLU A 264 -12.70 42.22 13.28
C GLU A 264 -14.14 42.15 13.83
N ASN A 265 -14.32 42.48 15.12
CA ASN A 265 -15.59 42.37 15.84
C ASN A 265 -16.15 40.94 15.92
N TYR A 266 -15.27 39.95 15.97
CA TYR A 266 -15.65 38.56 16.23
C TYR A 266 -16.23 38.42 17.64
N GLU A 267 -17.49 37.97 17.73
CA GLU A 267 -18.15 37.58 18.97
C GLU A 267 -18.53 36.09 18.89
N PRO A 268 -18.01 35.21 19.78
CA PRO A 268 -18.38 33.81 19.82
C PRO A 268 -19.89 33.63 20.08
N VAL A 269 -20.48 32.63 19.42
CA VAL A 269 -21.88 32.24 19.61
C VAL A 269 -21.98 31.00 20.50
N LEU A 270 -20.96 30.15 20.48
CA LEU A 270 -20.88 29.01 21.39
C LEU A 270 -20.35 29.44 22.76
N ASP A 271 -20.88 28.82 23.80
CA ASP A 271 -20.39 28.96 25.17
C ASP A 271 -18.96 28.41 25.31
N ASP A 272 -18.22 28.91 26.31
CA ASP A 272 -16.87 28.44 26.69
C ASP A 272 -15.80 28.48 25.57
N ILE A 273 -15.91 29.39 24.59
CA ILE A 273 -14.85 29.61 23.60
C ILE A 273 -13.67 30.39 24.21
N GLU A 274 -12.52 29.74 24.26
CA GLU A 274 -11.23 30.37 24.52
C GLU A 274 -10.69 31.02 23.24
N ILE A 275 -10.31 32.29 23.33
CA ILE A 275 -9.67 33.05 22.25
C ILE A 275 -8.19 33.25 22.61
N ILE A 276 -7.30 32.73 21.79
CA ILE A 276 -5.86 32.92 21.95
C ILE A 276 -5.47 34.25 21.32
N GLU A 277 -5.28 35.29 22.14
CA GLU A 277 -5.06 36.67 21.67
C GLU A 277 -3.87 36.81 20.71
N SER A 278 -2.79 36.05 20.90
CA SER A 278 -1.62 36.09 20.02
C SER A 278 -1.90 35.64 18.59
N PHE A 279 -3.03 34.97 18.35
CA PHE A 279 -3.49 34.53 17.04
C PHE A 279 -4.73 35.30 16.54
N HIS A 280 -4.98 36.51 17.04
CA HIS A 280 -6.04 37.36 16.54
C HIS A 280 -5.84 37.65 15.03
N GLY A 281 -6.86 37.39 14.22
CA GLY A 281 -6.78 37.47 12.75
C GLY A 281 -6.75 36.11 12.03
N ILE A 282 -6.71 36.14 10.70
CA ILE A 282 -6.68 34.94 9.84
C ILE A 282 -5.45 35.03 8.93
N PRO A 283 -4.55 34.03 8.91
CA PRO A 283 -3.28 34.13 8.21
C PRO A 283 -3.45 34.06 6.70
N TYR A 284 -2.43 34.53 5.99
CA TYR A 284 -2.26 34.19 4.59
C TYR A 284 -1.44 32.91 4.49
N LEU A 285 -2.04 31.84 3.97
CA LEU A 285 -1.38 30.54 3.85
C LEU A 285 -0.85 30.28 2.45
N ASN A 286 -1.44 30.84 1.39
CA ASN A 286 -1.05 30.50 0.00
C ASN A 286 -1.04 28.97 -0.27
N GLY A 287 -0.50 28.57 -1.43
CA GLY A 287 -0.22 27.19 -1.82
C GLY A 287 -0.90 26.81 -3.13
N GLY A 288 -2.03 27.44 -3.48
CA GLY A 288 -2.89 26.99 -4.58
C GLY A 288 -4.18 26.34 -4.08
N LEU A 289 -4.19 25.77 -2.86
CA LEU A 289 -5.39 25.16 -2.26
C LEU A 289 -6.57 26.13 -2.18
N PHE A 290 -6.31 27.37 -1.77
CA PHE A 290 -7.31 28.42 -1.58
C PHE A 290 -7.38 29.39 -2.77
N GLU A 291 -6.77 29.05 -3.91
CA GLU A 291 -7.00 29.79 -5.16
C GLU A 291 -8.35 29.42 -5.75
N ALA A 292 -9.03 30.40 -6.35
CA ALA A 292 -10.28 30.14 -7.05
C ALA A 292 -10.03 29.21 -8.23
N ASN A 293 -10.69 28.04 -8.24
CA ASN A 293 -10.58 27.12 -9.36
C ASN A 293 -11.17 27.77 -10.64
N PRO A 294 -10.42 27.87 -11.75
CA PRO A 294 -10.88 28.53 -12.97
C PRO A 294 -12.13 27.91 -13.60
N TYR A 295 -12.35 26.61 -13.42
CA TYR A 295 -13.46 25.88 -14.03
C TYR A 295 -14.75 26.00 -13.20
N TYR A 296 -14.61 25.92 -11.87
CA TYR A 296 -15.77 25.87 -10.98
C TYR A 296 -16.09 27.21 -10.32
N GLU A 297 -15.09 28.02 -9.96
CA GLU A 297 -15.26 29.16 -9.04
C GLU A 297 -15.15 30.52 -9.74
N VAL A 298 -14.72 30.54 -11.00
CA VAL A 298 -14.62 31.76 -11.82
C VAL A 298 -15.82 31.85 -12.75
N ASN A 299 -16.52 32.99 -12.73
CA ASN A 299 -17.70 33.28 -13.58
C ASN A 299 -18.87 32.28 -13.46
N LYS A 300 -18.95 31.53 -12.36
CA LYS A 300 -20.06 30.61 -12.05
C LYS A 300 -20.82 31.09 -10.81
N ASN A 301 -22.14 31.03 -10.87
CA ASN A 301 -22.99 31.37 -9.73
C ASN A 301 -23.36 30.10 -8.94
N ILE A 302 -22.41 29.64 -8.12
CA ILE A 302 -22.62 28.45 -7.28
C ILE A 302 -23.44 28.81 -6.05
N HIS A 303 -24.44 27.99 -5.74
CA HIS A 303 -25.25 28.11 -4.53
C HIS A 303 -25.26 26.79 -3.77
N ILE A 304 -24.98 26.87 -2.46
CA ILE A 304 -24.94 25.76 -1.53
C ILE A 304 -25.66 26.21 -0.26
N ASN A 305 -26.67 25.46 0.18
CA ASN A 305 -27.46 25.81 1.34
C ASN A 305 -26.79 25.37 2.66
N ASN A 306 -27.24 25.94 3.78
CA ASN A 306 -26.69 25.65 5.10
C ASN A 306 -26.96 24.20 5.56
N GLU A 307 -28.02 23.53 5.09
CA GLU A 307 -28.32 22.14 5.49
C GLU A 307 -27.22 21.17 5.06
N VAL A 308 -26.49 21.48 3.98
CA VAL A 308 -25.32 20.70 3.54
C VAL A 308 -24.22 20.75 4.60
N PHE A 309 -23.88 21.96 5.06
CA PHE A 309 -22.84 22.14 6.09
C PHE A 309 -23.29 21.66 7.46
N GLN A 310 -24.59 21.76 7.77
CA GLN A 310 -25.15 21.18 8.99
C GLN A 310 -24.87 19.68 9.04
N SER A 311 -25.22 18.96 7.96
CA SER A 311 -24.95 17.53 7.85
C SER A 311 -23.45 17.23 7.94
N ILE A 312 -22.59 18.02 7.28
CA ILE A 312 -21.13 17.81 7.36
C ILE A 312 -20.62 17.97 8.80
N PHE A 313 -21.07 18.98 9.56
CA PHE A 313 -20.64 19.15 10.94
C PHE A 313 -21.19 18.06 11.86
N GLU A 314 -22.49 17.75 11.79
CA GLU A 314 -23.16 16.80 12.68
C GLU A 314 -22.85 15.34 12.35
N ASN A 315 -22.77 15.01 11.06
CA ASN A 315 -22.65 13.64 10.58
C ASN A 315 -21.24 13.24 10.18
N LEU A 316 -20.28 14.16 10.16
CA LEU A 316 -18.89 13.88 9.85
C LEU A 316 -17.93 14.60 10.81
N LEU A 317 -17.73 15.92 10.72
CA LEU A 317 -16.60 16.57 11.40
C LEU A 317 -16.66 16.48 12.94
N ASN A 318 -17.80 16.81 13.57
CA ASN A 318 -17.90 16.85 15.03
C ASN A 318 -18.03 15.47 15.69
N LYS A 319 -18.21 14.39 14.91
CA LYS A 319 -18.25 13.01 15.43
C LYS A 319 -16.87 12.44 15.76
N TYR A 320 -15.81 13.01 15.19
CA TYR A 320 -14.46 12.48 15.28
C TYR A 320 -13.51 13.48 15.90
N ASN A 321 -12.52 12.95 16.63
CA ASN A 321 -11.37 13.74 17.04
C ASN A 321 -10.44 13.91 15.85
N PHE A 322 -9.89 15.11 15.66
CA PHE A 322 -8.87 15.38 14.65
C PHE A 322 -7.55 15.65 15.34
N THR A 323 -6.48 15.03 14.85
CA THR A 323 -5.12 15.27 15.34
C THR A 323 -4.27 15.87 14.24
N VAL A 324 -3.56 16.94 14.56
CA VAL A 324 -2.56 17.48 13.64
C VAL A 324 -1.34 16.56 13.54
N ARG A 325 -1.16 15.58 14.42
CA ARG A 325 0.03 14.70 14.40
C ARG A 325 -0.12 13.61 13.33
N GLU A 326 0.89 13.49 12.47
CA GLU A 326 1.02 12.34 11.57
C GLU A 326 1.96 11.32 12.24
N ASP A 327 1.48 10.67 13.30
CA ASP A 327 2.35 9.83 14.11
C ASP A 327 2.73 8.52 13.37
N LEU A 328 3.96 8.04 13.57
CA LEU A 328 4.48 6.77 13.04
C LEU A 328 3.77 5.63 13.77
N GLY A 329 3.06 4.74 13.05
CA GLY A 329 2.07 3.74 13.53
C GLY A 329 2.33 2.91 14.82
N TYR A 330 3.50 3.02 15.44
CA TYR A 330 3.83 2.50 16.78
C TYR A 330 3.35 3.40 17.92
N ASP A 331 3.24 4.70 17.72
CA ASP A 331 2.68 5.64 18.70
C ASP A 331 1.61 6.47 18.00
N THR A 332 0.34 6.39 18.38
CA THR A 332 -0.73 7.06 17.60
C THR A 332 -1.88 7.49 18.49
N ASP A 333 -2.45 8.66 18.18
CA ASP A 333 -3.72 9.09 18.74
C ASP A 333 -4.88 8.43 17.96
N ILE A 334 -5.95 8.04 18.65
CA ILE A 334 -7.19 7.54 18.02
C ILE A 334 -8.01 8.74 17.57
N ALA A 335 -7.58 9.29 16.45
CA ALA A 335 -8.13 10.47 15.83
C ALA A 335 -7.97 10.37 14.32
N VAL A 336 -8.71 11.21 13.61
CA VAL A 336 -8.54 11.47 12.20
C VAL A 336 -7.25 12.27 12.04
N ASP A 337 -6.27 11.70 11.35
CA ASP A 337 -4.99 12.34 11.04
C ASP A 337 -4.91 12.72 9.55
N PRO A 338 -3.90 13.51 9.13
CA PRO A 338 -3.70 13.84 7.72
C PRO A 338 -3.43 12.64 6.80
N GLU A 339 -2.95 11.51 7.34
CA GLU A 339 -2.67 10.29 6.57
C GLU A 339 -3.96 9.61 6.12
N LEU A 340 -4.95 9.56 7.02
CA LEU A 340 -6.28 9.03 6.76
C LEU A 340 -6.93 9.70 5.56
N LEU A 341 -6.74 11.01 5.37
CA LEU A 341 -7.22 11.69 4.17
C LEU A 341 -6.65 11.08 2.89
N GLY A 342 -5.35 10.80 2.87
CA GLY A 342 -4.72 10.09 1.75
C GLY A 342 -5.44 8.78 1.44
N ARG A 343 -5.71 7.95 2.45
CA ARG A 343 -6.44 6.68 2.28
C ARG A 343 -7.85 6.88 1.76
N ILE A 344 -8.56 7.90 2.28
CA ILE A 344 -9.92 8.22 1.85
C ILE A 344 -9.95 8.61 0.39
N PHE A 345 -9.17 9.62 0.03
CA PHE A 345 -9.19 10.11 -1.33
C PHE A 345 -8.65 9.07 -2.32
N GLU A 346 -7.61 8.32 -1.95
CA GLU A 346 -7.16 7.17 -2.75
C GLU A 346 -8.28 6.15 -2.92
N ASN A 347 -8.95 5.73 -1.84
CA ASN A 347 -10.03 4.76 -1.95
C ASN A 347 -11.24 5.28 -2.73
N MET A 348 -11.48 6.60 -2.79
CA MET A 348 -12.52 7.19 -3.63
C MET A 348 -12.15 7.16 -5.11
N ILE A 349 -10.94 7.63 -5.45
CA ILE A 349 -10.42 7.58 -6.83
C ILE A 349 -10.37 6.11 -7.29
N ILE A 350 -9.88 5.22 -6.43
CA ILE A 350 -9.79 3.78 -6.67
C ILE A 350 -11.17 3.15 -6.86
N GLU A 351 -12.21 3.51 -6.10
CA GLU A 351 -13.53 2.88 -6.25
C GLU A 351 -14.28 3.31 -7.52
N GLU A 352 -14.07 4.54 -8.00
CA GLU A 352 -14.68 5.02 -9.23
C GLU A 352 -13.97 4.50 -10.48
N GLU A 353 -12.65 4.29 -10.42
CA GLU A 353 -11.84 4.07 -11.61
C GLU A 353 -11.06 2.74 -11.61
N ARG A 354 -11.26 1.88 -10.60
CA ARG A 354 -10.48 0.63 -10.39
C ARG A 354 -10.37 -0.28 -11.60
N SER A 355 -11.43 -0.36 -12.40
CA SER A 355 -11.47 -1.23 -13.56
C SER A 355 -10.57 -0.74 -14.70
N ASN A 356 -10.28 0.58 -14.74
CA ASN A 356 -9.66 1.23 -15.89
C ASN A 356 -8.24 1.75 -15.59
N THR A 357 -7.97 2.19 -14.35
CA THR A 357 -6.69 2.83 -13.97
C THR A 357 -5.71 1.88 -13.30
N GLY A 358 -6.17 0.79 -12.68
CA GLY A 358 -5.28 -0.19 -12.04
C GLY A 358 -4.57 0.31 -10.78
N SER A 359 -5.10 1.34 -10.10
CA SER A 359 -4.52 1.95 -8.90
C SER A 359 -4.83 1.16 -7.62
N PHE A 360 -3.84 1.00 -6.74
CA PHE A 360 -3.98 0.26 -5.47
C PHE A 360 -3.23 0.92 -4.29
N TYR A 361 -3.85 0.89 -3.10
CA TYR A 361 -3.29 1.41 -1.84
C TYR A 361 -2.09 0.61 -1.34
N THR A 362 -0.97 1.27 -1.06
CA THR A 362 0.20 0.59 -0.47
C THR A 362 0.23 0.78 1.06
N PRO A 363 0.27 -0.30 1.85
CA PRO A 363 0.44 -0.22 3.31
C PRO A 363 1.70 0.56 3.74
N ARG A 364 1.58 1.33 4.83
CA ARG A 364 2.64 2.24 5.31
C ARG A 364 3.93 1.54 5.71
N ASN A 365 3.86 0.37 6.34
CA ASN A 365 5.04 -0.43 6.68
C ASN A 365 5.82 -0.79 5.42
N ILE A 366 5.13 -1.20 4.35
CA ILE A 366 5.74 -1.50 3.05
C ILE A 366 6.38 -0.24 2.45
N ILE A 367 5.69 0.92 2.46
CA ILE A 367 6.26 2.19 1.99
C ILE A 367 7.54 2.54 2.75
N ASN A 368 7.52 2.45 4.08
CA ASN A 368 8.67 2.77 4.93
C ASN A 368 9.88 1.91 4.57
N GLU A 369 9.67 0.59 4.43
CA GLU A 369 10.72 -0.35 4.05
C GLU A 369 11.27 -0.08 2.65
N ILE A 370 10.41 0.27 1.68
CA ILE A 370 10.87 0.61 0.33
C ILE A 370 11.72 1.88 0.32
N CYS A 371 11.27 2.93 0.99
CA CYS A 371 12.00 4.18 1.06
C CYS A 371 13.35 4.01 1.77
N LYS A 372 13.38 3.33 2.94
CA LYS A 372 14.62 3.01 3.67
C LYS A 372 15.58 2.20 2.81
N THR A 373 15.11 1.12 2.20
CA THR A 373 15.92 0.22 1.37
C THR A 373 16.45 0.93 0.12
N SER A 374 15.65 1.81 -0.49
CA SER A 374 16.08 2.60 -1.65
C SER A 374 17.26 3.53 -1.31
N LEU A 375 17.20 4.21 -0.16
CA LEU A 375 18.29 5.06 0.32
C LEU A 375 19.55 4.24 0.63
N ILE A 376 19.40 3.12 1.35
CA ILE A 376 20.52 2.21 1.66
C ILE A 376 21.21 1.77 0.37
N LYS A 377 20.45 1.28 -0.61
CA LYS A 377 21.00 0.83 -1.91
C LYS A 377 21.65 1.96 -2.71
N TYR A 378 21.08 3.17 -2.71
CA TYR A 378 21.67 4.30 -3.42
C TYR A 378 23.04 4.67 -2.81
N PHE A 379 23.12 4.69 -1.48
CA PHE A 379 24.34 5.09 -0.78
C PHE A 379 25.41 4.01 -0.66
N SER A 380 25.10 2.74 -0.93
CA SER A 380 26.07 1.64 -0.87
C SER A 380 27.26 1.81 -1.81
N ASN A 381 27.03 2.47 -2.95
CA ASN A 381 28.07 2.72 -3.95
C ASN A 381 28.71 4.11 -3.83
N LYS A 382 28.17 4.98 -2.97
CA LYS A 382 28.68 6.35 -2.73
C LYS A 382 29.55 6.45 -1.48
N PHE A 383 29.26 5.67 -0.46
CA PHE A 383 29.99 5.70 0.80
C PHE A 383 31.01 4.57 0.88
N GLU A 384 32.16 4.87 1.47
CA GLU A 384 33.11 3.86 1.89
C GLU A 384 32.48 2.94 2.94
N THR A 385 32.92 1.68 3.00
CA THR A 385 32.29 0.62 3.80
C THR A 385 32.02 1.01 5.26
N SER A 386 32.97 1.70 5.92
CA SER A 386 32.80 2.15 7.31
C SER A 386 31.64 3.15 7.46
N LEU A 387 31.60 4.18 6.60
CA LEU A 387 30.55 5.19 6.62
C LEU A 387 29.20 4.59 6.22
N TYR A 388 29.20 3.73 5.20
CA TYR A 388 28.02 3.01 4.76
C TYR A 388 27.39 2.20 5.90
N ASN A 389 28.16 1.38 6.62
CA ASN A 389 27.66 0.56 7.71
C ASN A 389 27.03 1.39 8.85
N LYS A 390 27.62 2.56 9.16
CA LYS A 390 27.04 3.50 10.14
C LYS A 390 25.74 4.12 9.65
N PHE A 391 25.68 4.50 8.37
CA PHE A 391 24.50 5.08 7.74
C PHE A 391 23.36 4.06 7.62
N GLU A 392 23.65 2.83 7.19
CA GLU A 392 22.71 1.71 7.13
C GLU A 392 22.14 1.42 8.53
N TYR A 393 22.99 1.36 9.56
CA TYR A 393 22.53 1.19 10.94
C TYR A 393 21.55 2.28 11.38
N LEU A 394 21.87 3.55 11.08
CA LEU A 394 21.00 4.69 11.36
C LEU A 394 19.62 4.53 10.70
N ILE A 395 19.58 4.20 9.40
CA ILE A 395 18.31 4.05 8.65
C ILE A 395 17.45 2.91 9.22
N LEU A 396 18.05 1.76 9.52
CA LEU A 396 17.32 0.59 10.04
C LEU A 396 16.75 0.84 11.44
N HIS A 397 17.27 1.82 12.19
CA HIS A 397 16.91 2.10 13.58
C HIS A 397 16.41 3.53 13.82
N LEU A 398 15.85 4.20 12.79
CA LEU A 398 15.36 5.59 12.92
C LEU A 398 14.34 5.77 14.07
N GLU A 399 13.55 4.75 14.35
CA GLU A 399 12.53 4.75 15.40
C GLU A 399 13.10 4.58 16.82
N ASP A 400 14.39 4.23 16.95
CA ASP A 400 14.99 4.00 18.27
C ASP A 400 15.50 5.32 18.88
N GLU A 401 14.95 5.68 20.03
CA GLU A 401 15.41 6.83 20.82
C GLU A 401 16.72 6.56 21.58
N ASN A 402 17.11 5.30 21.76
CA ASN A 402 18.38 4.89 22.38
C ASN A 402 19.40 4.37 21.35
N LEU A 403 19.32 4.89 20.12
CA LEU A 403 20.06 4.45 18.93
C LEU A 403 21.54 4.10 19.19
N TYR A 404 22.27 4.94 19.93
CA TYR A 404 23.72 4.80 20.17
C TYR A 404 24.07 4.36 21.60
N SER A 405 23.17 3.66 22.29
CA SER A 405 23.43 3.16 23.66
C SER A 405 24.60 2.17 23.69
N LYS A 406 25.47 2.32 24.70
CA LYS A 406 26.59 1.40 24.96
C LYS A 406 26.14 0.06 25.57
N GLN A 407 24.93 0.01 26.10
CA GLN A 407 24.37 -1.16 26.77
C GLN A 407 23.02 -1.54 26.15
N LYS A 408 22.94 -1.57 24.82
CA LYS A 408 21.70 -1.90 24.14
C LYS A 408 21.49 -3.42 24.21
N LYS A 409 20.40 -3.85 24.84
CA LYS A 409 19.96 -5.25 24.80
C LYS A 409 19.38 -5.53 23.40
N VAL A 410 20.00 -6.44 22.67
CA VAL A 410 19.55 -6.90 21.36
C VAL A 410 19.05 -8.33 21.53
N ILE A 411 17.84 -8.57 21.05
CA ILE A 411 17.25 -9.92 21.01
C ILE A 411 17.90 -10.63 19.82
N ILE A 412 18.57 -11.76 20.07
CA ILE A 412 19.20 -12.57 19.01
C ILE A 412 18.22 -13.64 18.54
N ASP A 413 17.47 -14.22 19.48
CA ASP A 413 16.41 -15.19 19.27
C ASP A 413 15.36 -15.04 20.39
N ASN A 414 14.25 -15.79 20.31
CA ASN A 414 13.13 -15.68 21.26
C ASN A 414 13.50 -15.97 22.74
N GLN A 415 14.73 -16.40 23.06
CA GLN A 415 15.14 -16.75 24.42
C GLN A 415 16.42 -16.02 24.89
N ASN A 416 17.24 -15.48 23.98
CA ASN A 416 18.55 -14.90 24.29
C ASN A 416 18.65 -13.41 23.94
N THR A 417 19.14 -12.62 24.89
CA THR A 417 19.48 -11.20 24.69
C THR A 417 20.97 -10.97 24.92
N GLU A 418 21.64 -10.29 24.00
CA GLU A 418 23.02 -9.84 24.15
C GLU A 418 23.08 -8.32 24.39
N ILE A 419 24.08 -7.87 25.15
CA ILE A 419 24.37 -6.44 25.31
C ILE A 419 25.39 -6.03 24.25
N LYS A 420 24.98 -5.17 23.32
CA LYS A 420 25.83 -4.66 22.24
C LYS A 420 26.12 -3.17 22.44
N ASP A 421 27.39 -2.78 22.28
CA ASP A 421 27.78 -1.37 22.22
C ASP A 421 27.45 -0.81 20.83
N CYS A 422 26.35 -0.04 20.74
CA CYS A 422 25.91 0.56 19.49
C CYS A 422 26.50 1.97 19.27
N SER A 423 27.30 2.49 20.21
CA SER A 423 27.96 3.79 20.05
C SER A 423 29.00 3.80 18.92
N VAL A 424 29.47 2.61 18.52
CA VAL A 424 30.37 2.41 17.36
C VAL A 424 29.76 2.85 16.03
N TYR A 425 28.42 2.83 15.93
CA TYR A 425 27.70 3.24 14.72
C TYR A 425 27.48 4.75 14.63
N LYS A 426 27.87 5.50 15.67
CA LYS A 426 27.69 6.95 15.70
C LYS A 426 28.57 7.62 14.64
N LEU A 427 27.94 8.45 13.82
CA LEU A 427 28.64 9.27 12.83
C LEU A 427 29.47 10.35 13.53
N THR A 428 30.73 10.51 13.12
CA THR A 428 31.55 11.68 13.47
C THR A 428 31.01 12.93 12.78
N MET A 429 31.44 14.13 13.22
CA MET A 429 30.99 15.39 12.64
C MET A 429 31.27 15.50 11.13
N ASN A 430 32.45 15.05 10.68
CA ASN A 430 32.80 15.04 9.25
C ASN A 430 31.96 14.05 8.45
N GLU A 431 31.77 12.83 8.98
CA GLU A 431 30.91 11.81 8.37
C GLU A 431 29.47 12.32 8.26
N ALA A 432 28.93 12.89 9.34
CA ALA A 432 27.61 13.50 9.39
C ALA A 432 27.46 14.61 8.34
N THR A 433 28.44 15.51 8.23
CA THR A 433 28.42 16.60 7.23
C THR A 433 28.43 16.04 5.80
N LYS A 434 29.25 15.02 5.53
CA LYS A 434 29.29 14.34 4.23
C LYS A 434 27.94 13.72 3.88
N VAL A 435 27.31 13.01 4.84
CA VAL A 435 25.98 12.41 4.66
C VAL A 435 24.93 13.49 4.39
N LEU A 436 24.88 14.57 5.17
CA LEU A 436 23.90 15.65 4.98
C LEU A 436 24.05 16.35 3.63
N ASN A 437 25.28 16.60 3.18
CA ASN A 437 25.53 17.21 1.86
C ASN A 437 24.99 16.33 0.73
N GLU A 438 25.23 15.03 0.78
CA GLU A 438 24.72 14.10 -0.22
C GLU A 438 23.19 13.99 -0.18
N LEU A 439 22.58 13.97 1.02
CA LEU A 439 21.13 13.97 1.18
C LEU A 439 20.48 15.23 0.60
N ASN A 440 21.12 16.40 0.74
CA ASN A 440 20.59 17.66 0.19
C ASN A 440 20.60 17.70 -1.36
N GLN A 441 21.46 16.92 -2.01
CA GLN A 441 21.56 16.87 -3.47
C GLN A 441 20.67 15.81 -4.11
N LEU A 442 20.14 14.88 -3.32
CA LEU A 442 19.39 13.72 -3.80
C LEU A 442 18.10 14.13 -4.54
N LYS A 443 17.87 13.64 -5.76
CA LYS A 443 16.63 13.88 -6.52
C LYS A 443 15.79 12.60 -6.60
N ILE A 444 14.60 12.61 -6.04
CA ILE A 444 13.71 11.45 -5.92
C ILE A 444 12.39 11.74 -6.62
N CYS A 445 11.94 10.83 -7.46
CA CYS A 445 10.67 10.98 -8.17
C CYS A 445 9.75 9.76 -8.04
N ASP A 446 8.46 10.06 -7.84
CA ASP A 446 7.37 9.12 -8.08
C ASP A 446 6.61 9.49 -9.38
N PRO A 447 6.75 8.70 -10.47
CA PRO A 447 6.13 9.01 -11.75
C PRO A 447 4.66 8.57 -11.84
N ALA A 448 4.10 7.95 -10.79
CA ALA A 448 2.68 7.65 -10.66
C ALA A 448 2.25 7.97 -9.22
N VAL A 449 2.38 9.25 -8.87
CA VAL A 449 2.45 9.69 -7.46
C VAL A 449 1.19 9.40 -6.67
N GLY A 450 0.03 9.27 -7.31
CA GLY A 450 -1.24 9.06 -6.63
C GLY A 450 -1.46 10.14 -5.56
N SER A 451 -1.84 9.75 -4.34
CA SER A 451 -1.96 10.71 -3.23
C SER A 451 -0.64 11.14 -2.60
N GLY A 452 0.52 10.80 -3.18
CA GLY A 452 1.83 11.14 -2.65
C GLY A 452 2.33 10.23 -1.53
N ALA A 453 1.84 8.99 -1.44
CA ALA A 453 2.20 8.09 -0.35
C ALA A 453 3.73 7.83 -0.24
N PHE A 454 4.42 7.60 -1.37
CA PHE A 454 5.89 7.45 -1.39
C PHE A 454 6.62 8.77 -1.16
N ILE A 455 6.10 9.88 -1.69
CA ILE A 455 6.68 11.21 -1.50
C ILE A 455 6.65 11.63 -0.02
N LEU A 456 5.52 11.44 0.65
CA LEU A 456 5.42 11.67 2.10
C LEU A 456 6.24 10.66 2.91
N GLY A 457 6.24 9.39 2.52
CA GLY A 457 7.07 8.37 3.17
C GLY A 457 8.55 8.74 3.14
N MET A 458 9.04 9.16 1.97
CA MET A 458 10.42 9.61 1.79
C MET A 458 10.70 10.92 2.52
N LEU A 459 9.78 11.88 2.51
CA LEU A 459 9.88 13.13 3.29
C LEU A 459 10.13 12.83 4.77
N HIS A 460 9.33 11.96 5.37
CA HIS A 460 9.47 11.61 6.80
C HIS A 460 10.80 10.94 7.10
N ILE A 461 11.25 10.00 6.27
CA ILE A 461 12.53 9.32 6.46
C ILE A 461 13.70 10.31 6.35
N LEU A 462 13.71 11.18 5.34
CA LEU A 462 14.78 12.16 5.15
C LEU A 462 14.85 13.17 6.32
N VAL A 463 13.69 13.66 6.79
CA VAL A 463 13.62 14.55 7.96
C VAL A 463 14.14 13.85 9.20
N GLU A 464 13.76 12.59 9.42
CA GLU A 464 14.16 11.84 10.61
C GLU A 464 15.67 11.53 10.60
N ILE A 465 16.23 11.19 9.43
CA ILE A 465 17.67 11.06 9.25
C ILE A 465 18.38 12.39 9.61
N LYS A 466 17.94 13.52 9.03
CA LYS A 466 18.50 14.84 9.36
C LYS A 466 18.41 15.12 10.86
N ARG A 467 17.26 14.87 11.48
CA ARG A 467 17.01 15.08 12.93
C ARG A 467 17.98 14.27 13.79
N LYS A 468 18.11 12.97 13.54
CA LYS A 468 18.98 12.08 14.33
C LYS A 468 20.46 12.42 14.14
N ILE A 469 20.88 12.77 12.92
CA ILE A 469 22.26 13.24 12.67
C ILE A 469 22.55 14.53 13.43
N SER A 470 21.68 15.54 13.32
CA SER A 470 21.87 16.82 14.01
C SER A 470 21.90 16.64 15.53
N LEU A 471 20.95 15.87 16.07
CA LEU A 471 20.84 15.65 17.52
C LEU A 471 22.06 14.93 18.09
N HIS A 472 22.44 13.79 17.49
CA HIS A 472 23.45 12.92 18.08
C HIS A 472 24.87 13.27 17.65
N SER A 473 25.09 13.65 16.39
CA SER A 473 26.41 13.85 15.81
C SER A 473 26.85 15.32 15.76
N MET A 474 25.90 16.26 15.69
CA MET A 474 26.19 17.71 15.65
C MET A 474 25.85 18.46 16.93
N ALA A 475 25.16 17.80 17.88
CA ALA A 475 24.64 18.42 19.11
C ALA A 475 23.77 19.67 18.85
N SER A 476 23.03 19.67 17.73
CA SER A 476 22.13 20.76 17.33
C SER A 476 20.70 20.25 17.11
N ARG A 477 19.73 21.16 17.16
CA ARG A 477 18.34 20.86 16.82
C ARG A 477 18.00 21.55 15.50
N ILE A 478 17.30 20.85 14.61
CA ILE A 478 16.80 21.41 13.36
C ILE A 478 15.38 21.93 13.54
N ASN A 479 15.03 22.97 12.77
CA ASN A 479 13.65 23.34 12.58
C ASN A 479 13.02 22.34 11.59
N ILE A 480 12.04 21.57 12.06
CA ILE A 480 11.40 20.49 11.28
C ILE A 480 10.61 21.08 10.10
N PHE A 481 9.91 22.20 10.31
CA PHE A 481 9.18 22.90 9.24
C PHE A 481 10.13 23.32 8.10
N ASP A 482 11.24 23.99 8.44
CA ASP A 482 12.21 24.45 7.44
C ASP A 482 12.89 23.27 6.73
N SER A 483 13.18 22.20 7.47
CA SER A 483 13.76 20.98 6.90
C SER A 483 12.79 20.26 5.95
N LYS A 484 11.50 20.15 6.31
CA LYS A 484 10.47 19.60 5.42
C LYS A 484 10.32 20.47 4.17
N LYS A 485 10.26 21.79 4.33
CA LYS A 485 10.12 22.74 3.21
C LYS A 485 11.31 22.66 2.26
N GLU A 486 12.53 22.57 2.78
CA GLU A 486 13.76 22.38 1.98
C GLU A 486 13.74 21.03 1.25
N ILE A 487 13.38 19.93 1.93
CA ILE A 487 13.31 18.60 1.31
C ILE A 487 12.27 18.57 0.18
N ILE A 488 11.09 19.14 0.38
CA ILE A 488 10.06 19.24 -0.66
C ILE A 488 10.58 20.05 -1.87
N LYS A 489 11.32 21.15 -1.61
CA LYS A 489 11.87 22.00 -2.67
C LYS A 489 12.96 21.30 -3.47
N GLU A 490 13.92 20.70 -2.78
CA GLU A 490 15.16 20.24 -3.39
C GLU A 490 15.09 18.78 -3.82
N ASN A 491 14.41 17.92 -3.07
CA ASN A 491 14.54 16.47 -3.21
C ASN A 491 13.36 15.79 -3.91
N LEU A 492 12.13 16.27 -3.76
CA LEU A 492 10.92 15.48 -4.05
C LEU A 492 10.16 15.96 -5.29
N TYR A 493 9.84 15.02 -6.18
CA TYR A 493 9.15 15.25 -7.45
C TYR A 493 8.07 14.19 -7.69
N GLY A 494 6.93 14.58 -8.25
CA GLY A 494 5.81 13.67 -8.47
C GLY A 494 5.06 13.98 -9.74
N VAL A 495 4.57 12.96 -10.44
CA VAL A 495 3.73 13.10 -11.62
C VAL A 495 2.56 12.13 -11.55
N ASP A 496 1.36 12.61 -11.86
CA ASP A 496 0.17 11.79 -12.01
C ASP A 496 -0.69 12.29 -13.17
N ARG A 497 -1.44 11.39 -13.81
CA ARG A 497 -2.33 11.73 -14.93
C ARG A 497 -3.57 12.48 -14.44
N GLU A 498 -4.05 12.17 -13.24
CA GLU A 498 -5.32 12.69 -12.72
C GLU A 498 -5.12 13.92 -11.82
N GLU A 499 -5.82 15.02 -12.13
CA GLU A 499 -5.77 16.28 -11.35
C GLU A 499 -6.12 16.05 -9.87
N GLY A 500 -7.13 15.22 -9.60
CA GLY A 500 -7.55 14.90 -8.23
C GLY A 500 -6.44 14.27 -7.40
N ALA A 501 -5.62 13.38 -7.99
CA ALA A 501 -4.47 12.77 -7.30
C ALA A 501 -3.42 13.83 -6.92
N ILE A 502 -3.13 14.74 -7.84
CA ILE A 502 -2.22 15.88 -7.63
C ILE A 502 -2.70 16.78 -6.49
N ASP A 503 -3.98 17.14 -6.48
CA ASP A 503 -4.58 17.97 -5.43
C ASP A 503 -4.40 17.33 -4.05
N ILE A 504 -4.60 16.01 -3.93
CA ILE A 504 -4.45 15.29 -2.67
C ILE A 504 -2.99 15.21 -2.24
N ALA A 505 -2.08 14.91 -3.17
CA ALA A 505 -0.65 14.85 -2.87
C ALA A 505 -0.15 16.21 -2.36
N GLN A 506 -0.56 17.31 -3.00
CA GLN A 506 -0.24 18.66 -2.56
C GLN A 506 -0.88 18.99 -1.20
N LEU A 507 -2.16 18.64 -1.00
CA LEU A 507 -2.86 18.82 0.26
C LEU A 507 -2.14 18.15 1.43
N ARG A 508 -1.70 16.90 1.25
CA ARG A 508 -0.99 16.13 2.27
C ARG A 508 0.40 16.73 2.57
N LEU A 509 1.10 17.21 1.55
CA LEU A 509 2.37 17.93 1.75
C LEU A 509 2.17 19.23 2.54
N TRP A 510 1.13 20.02 2.24
CA TRP A 510 0.79 21.23 2.98
C TRP A 510 0.36 20.95 4.42
N LEU A 511 -0.41 19.89 4.65
CA LEU A 511 -0.75 19.45 6.01
C LEU A 511 0.51 19.06 6.77
N SER A 512 1.36 18.21 6.19
CA SER A 512 2.61 17.77 6.82
C SER A 512 3.55 18.94 7.17
N LEU A 513 3.51 20.05 6.41
CA LEU A 513 4.19 21.31 6.74
C LEU A 513 3.48 22.07 7.86
N SER A 514 2.19 22.36 7.72
CA SER A 514 1.41 23.20 8.65
C SER A 514 1.43 22.65 10.08
N VAL A 515 1.41 21.32 10.19
CA VAL A 515 1.49 20.59 11.46
C VAL A 515 2.78 20.89 12.23
N GLU A 516 3.91 20.98 11.54
CA GLU A 516 5.23 21.20 12.16
C GLU A 516 5.52 22.67 12.43
N HIS A 517 4.66 23.56 11.93
CA HIS A 517 4.83 24.98 12.17
C HIS A 517 4.45 25.31 13.62
N ASN A 518 5.42 25.86 14.35
CA ASN A 518 5.32 26.25 15.76
C ASN A 518 5.40 27.79 15.86
N ALA A 519 4.49 28.48 15.18
CA ALA A 519 4.27 29.90 15.36
C ALA A 519 3.73 30.18 16.78
N ASN A 520 4.15 31.29 17.39
CA ASN A 520 3.61 31.76 18.68
C ASN A 520 2.57 32.87 18.50
N SER A 521 2.56 33.52 17.33
CA SER A 521 1.60 34.54 16.96
C SER A 521 1.18 34.43 15.49
N ILE A 522 0.16 35.18 15.10
CA ILE A 522 -0.35 35.23 13.72
C ILE A 522 0.72 35.72 12.73
N GLU A 523 1.58 36.67 13.11
CA GLU A 523 2.61 37.26 12.26
C GLU A 523 3.77 36.29 11.99
N GLU A 524 3.98 35.30 12.87
CA GLU A 524 4.98 34.25 12.69
C GLU A 524 4.52 33.13 11.74
N ILE A 525 3.24 33.12 11.34
CA ILE A 525 2.71 32.10 10.42
C ILE A 525 3.29 32.33 9.03
N ARG A 526 4.06 31.35 8.55
CA ARG A 526 4.74 31.42 7.25
C ARG A 526 3.82 30.88 6.16
N PRO A 527 3.78 31.51 4.97
CA PRO A 527 3.05 30.98 3.83
C PRO A 527 3.58 29.60 3.40
N LEU A 528 2.65 28.77 2.96
CA LEU A 528 2.89 27.47 2.34
C LEU A 528 3.52 27.66 0.95
N PRO A 529 4.42 26.75 0.56
CA PRO A 529 5.04 26.80 -0.75
C PRO A 529 4.07 26.44 -1.87
N ASN A 530 4.33 26.95 -3.07
CA ASN A 530 3.58 26.56 -4.27
C ASN A 530 4.18 25.29 -4.87
N LEU A 531 3.35 24.25 -5.03
CA LEU A 531 3.81 22.89 -5.38
C LEU A 531 3.59 22.52 -6.86
N ALA A 532 2.97 23.39 -7.66
CA ALA A 532 2.54 23.09 -9.02
C ALA A 532 3.67 22.70 -10.01
N TYR A 533 4.94 22.99 -9.67
CA TYR A 533 6.11 22.58 -10.47
C TYR A 533 6.99 21.52 -9.77
N LYS A 534 6.48 20.91 -8.69
CA LYS A 534 7.08 19.75 -8.02
C LYS A 534 6.21 18.51 -8.13
N ILE A 535 4.90 18.70 -7.98
CA ILE A 535 3.87 17.67 -8.16
C ILE A 535 3.01 18.11 -9.35
N ILE A 536 3.22 17.48 -10.51
CA ILE A 536 2.73 17.95 -11.81
C ILE A 536 1.67 16.99 -12.36
N GLN A 537 0.56 17.53 -12.87
CA GLN A 537 -0.38 16.76 -13.67
C GLN A 537 0.23 16.47 -15.05
N GLY A 538 0.32 15.20 -15.43
CA GLY A 538 0.95 14.79 -16.66
C GLY A 538 0.92 13.28 -16.90
N ASN A 539 0.99 12.89 -18.17
CA ASN A 539 1.10 11.48 -18.51
C ASN A 539 2.57 11.04 -18.58
N SER A 540 3.05 10.41 -17.51
CA SER A 540 4.46 9.99 -17.35
C SER A 540 5.02 9.11 -18.46
N LEU A 541 4.17 8.34 -19.16
CA LEU A 541 4.58 7.45 -20.25
C LEU A 541 4.58 8.11 -21.64
N PHE A 542 3.91 9.27 -21.79
CA PHE A 542 3.60 9.83 -23.10
C PHE A 542 4.02 11.30 -23.22
N PRO A 543 5.31 11.56 -23.47
CA PRO A 543 5.82 12.91 -23.71
C PRO A 543 5.66 13.35 -25.18
N SER A 544 4.59 12.90 -25.87
CA SER A 544 4.46 13.12 -27.31
C SER A 544 3.08 13.61 -27.78
N ILE A 545 3.09 14.49 -28.78
CA ILE A 545 1.90 14.91 -29.53
C ILE A 545 2.18 14.75 -31.02
N ASP A 546 1.20 14.20 -31.75
CA ASP A 546 1.24 14.02 -33.21
C ASP A 546 2.54 13.37 -33.73
N GLY A 547 3.08 12.43 -32.95
CA GLY A 547 4.31 11.70 -33.29
C GLY A 547 5.63 12.45 -33.04
N ILE A 548 5.60 13.59 -32.35
CA ILE A 548 6.79 14.32 -31.87
C ILE A 548 7.01 13.96 -30.40
N ASP A 549 8.13 13.33 -30.06
CA ASP A 549 8.55 13.09 -28.68
C ASP A 549 9.39 14.28 -28.18
N PHE A 550 8.83 15.06 -27.25
CA PHE A 550 9.46 16.30 -26.78
C PHE A 550 10.70 16.06 -25.93
N ASP A 551 10.83 14.90 -25.29
CA ASP A 551 12.06 14.57 -24.54
C ASP A 551 13.20 14.19 -25.50
N GLU A 552 12.89 13.62 -26.66
CA GLU A 552 13.87 13.37 -27.72
C GLU A 552 14.28 14.67 -28.43
N GLU A 553 13.35 15.58 -28.71
CA GLU A 553 13.69 16.89 -29.28
C GLU A 553 14.56 17.71 -28.30
N PHE A 554 14.22 17.71 -27.01
CA PHE A 554 15.03 18.36 -25.98
C PHE A 554 16.46 17.81 -25.93
N ASN A 555 16.63 16.49 -26.07
CA ASN A 555 17.96 15.86 -26.09
C ASN A 555 18.87 16.40 -27.19
N LYS A 556 18.30 16.74 -28.36
CA LYS A 556 19.07 17.28 -29.49
C LYS A 556 19.69 18.65 -29.19
N LEU A 557 19.20 19.35 -28.16
CA LEU A 557 19.75 20.63 -27.71
C LEU A 557 21.10 20.52 -27.00
N GLY A 558 21.48 19.32 -26.53
CA GLY A 558 22.73 19.11 -25.77
C GLY A 558 22.81 19.89 -24.45
N TYR A 559 21.67 20.29 -23.87
CA TYR A 559 21.61 21.01 -22.59
C TYR A 559 22.22 20.16 -21.47
N GLY A 560 23.10 20.75 -20.65
CA GLY A 560 23.83 20.06 -19.57
C GLY A 560 25.05 19.23 -20.02
N GLN A 561 25.37 19.15 -21.32
CA GLN A 561 26.60 18.50 -21.80
C GLN A 561 27.79 19.47 -21.73
N ILE A 562 28.95 18.99 -21.25
CA ILE A 562 30.20 19.77 -21.14
C ILE A 562 30.72 20.09 -22.55
N SER A 563 30.18 21.14 -23.18
CA SER A 563 30.80 21.72 -24.37
C SER A 563 31.73 22.86 -23.94
N LEU A 564 33.04 22.59 -24.02
CA LEU A 564 34.11 23.59 -23.86
C LEU A 564 34.12 24.66 -24.96
N PHE A 565 33.21 24.57 -25.94
CA PHE A 565 33.09 25.53 -27.03
C PHE A 565 31.62 25.83 -27.35
N GLU A 566 31.36 27.13 -27.47
CA GLU A 566 30.22 27.79 -28.14
C GLU A 566 28.98 28.15 -27.29
N LYS A 567 28.85 29.47 -27.10
CA LYS A 567 27.63 30.30 -27.00
C LYS A 567 26.37 29.58 -26.51
N THR A 568 25.90 29.99 -25.33
CA THR A 568 24.53 29.78 -24.84
C THR A 568 23.54 30.00 -25.98
N SER A 569 22.97 28.90 -26.48
CA SER A 569 21.91 28.99 -27.49
C SER A 569 20.73 29.76 -26.89
N LYS A 570 19.94 30.44 -27.73
CA LYS A 570 18.72 31.14 -27.27
C LYS A 570 17.81 30.20 -26.45
N LEU A 571 17.77 28.91 -26.81
CA LEU A 571 16.99 27.88 -26.12
C LEU A 571 17.55 27.52 -24.74
N HIS A 572 18.87 27.47 -24.57
CA HIS A 572 19.47 27.26 -23.23
C HIS A 572 19.13 28.40 -22.28
N SER A 573 19.17 29.65 -22.75
CA SER A 573 18.76 30.81 -21.95
C SER A 573 17.28 30.75 -21.54
N ILE A 574 16.40 30.26 -22.42
CA ILE A 574 14.99 30.05 -22.09
C ILE A 574 14.85 28.99 -20.99
N ILE A 575 15.60 27.89 -21.08
CA ILE A 575 15.58 26.82 -20.08
C ILE A 575 16.06 27.33 -18.71
N ASP A 576 17.17 28.07 -18.68
CA ASP A 576 17.70 28.66 -17.44
C ASP A 576 16.69 29.64 -16.81
N GLU A 577 15.99 30.42 -17.63
CA GLU A 577 14.94 31.33 -17.16
C GLU A 577 13.71 30.55 -16.62
N ILE A 578 13.32 29.45 -17.26
CA ILE A 578 12.27 28.54 -16.76
C ILE A 578 12.66 28.01 -15.37
N ILE A 579 13.90 27.52 -15.19
CA ILE A 579 14.40 27.00 -13.90
C ILE A 579 14.35 28.10 -12.83
N SER A 580 14.86 29.29 -13.14
CA SER A 580 14.86 30.42 -12.21
C SER A 580 13.43 30.79 -11.79
N LYS A 581 12.51 30.95 -12.75
CA LYS A 581 11.13 31.33 -12.45
C LYS A 581 10.37 30.24 -11.69
N LYS A 582 10.62 28.95 -11.96
CA LYS A 582 10.04 27.84 -11.18
C LYS A 582 10.51 27.88 -9.73
N ASN A 583 11.78 28.21 -9.49
CA ASN A 583 12.32 28.41 -8.15
C ASN A 583 11.69 29.62 -7.44
N ASP A 584 11.52 30.74 -8.15
CA ASP A 584 10.86 31.94 -7.61
C ASP A 584 9.39 31.65 -7.28
N TYR A 585 8.71 30.92 -8.18
CA TYR A 585 7.31 30.52 -8.00
C TYR A 585 7.09 29.74 -6.71
N PHE A 586 8.02 28.86 -6.32
CA PHE A 586 7.88 28.05 -5.10
C PHE A 586 7.65 28.90 -3.84
N HIS A 587 8.28 30.09 -3.76
CA HIS A 587 8.13 31.02 -2.64
C HIS A 587 7.22 32.22 -2.95
N ALA A 588 6.72 32.35 -4.17
CA ALA A 588 5.97 33.51 -4.62
C ALA A 588 4.65 33.67 -3.83
N THR A 589 4.47 34.86 -3.24
CA THR A 589 3.25 35.23 -2.52
C THR A 589 2.40 36.22 -3.32
N VAL A 590 3.04 37.23 -3.92
CA VAL A 590 2.36 38.37 -4.54
C VAL A 590 2.32 38.29 -6.07
N ASN A 591 3.46 38.08 -6.72
CA ASN A 591 3.60 38.05 -8.19
C ASN A 591 3.41 36.64 -8.77
N LYS A 592 2.77 35.74 -8.03
CA LYS A 592 2.62 34.32 -8.37
C LYS A 592 1.97 34.12 -9.75
N HIS A 593 0.91 34.85 -10.06
CA HIS A 593 0.23 34.75 -11.36
C HIS A 593 1.09 35.24 -12.52
N GLU A 594 1.85 36.33 -12.33
CA GLU A 594 2.78 36.85 -13.33
C GLU A 594 3.90 35.86 -13.62
N ILE A 595 4.50 35.28 -12.56
CA ILE A 595 5.52 34.24 -12.69
C ILE A 595 4.94 33.02 -13.40
N LYS A 596 3.74 32.55 -13.02
CA LYS A 596 3.08 31.38 -13.65
C LYS A 596 2.83 31.60 -15.14
N ASN A 597 2.33 32.78 -15.51
CA ASN A 597 2.07 33.12 -16.91
C ASN A 597 3.39 33.20 -17.70
N SER A 598 4.41 33.81 -17.12
CA SER A 598 5.74 33.89 -17.74
C SER A 598 6.38 32.51 -17.94
N ILE A 599 6.22 31.58 -16.98
CA ILE A 599 6.68 30.19 -17.15
C ILE A 599 5.92 29.52 -18.31
N LYS A 600 4.59 29.67 -18.36
CA LYS A 600 3.77 29.09 -19.45
C LYS A 600 4.17 29.63 -20.82
N GLU A 601 4.43 30.93 -20.93
CA GLU A 601 4.91 31.55 -22.16
C GLU A 601 6.26 30.97 -22.59
N LEU A 602 7.22 30.86 -21.67
CA LEU A 602 8.54 30.28 -21.96
C LEU A 602 8.47 28.78 -22.33
N GLU A 603 7.65 28.00 -21.64
CA GLU A 603 7.39 26.60 -21.98
C GLU A 603 6.73 26.48 -23.36
N SER A 604 5.79 27.37 -23.69
CA SER A 604 5.15 27.43 -25.01
C SER A 604 6.16 27.81 -26.11
N ASP A 605 7.02 28.80 -25.87
CA ASP A 605 8.07 29.20 -26.81
C ASP A 605 9.06 28.05 -27.08
N LEU A 606 9.44 27.32 -26.03
CA LEU A 606 10.28 26.14 -26.14
C LEU A 606 9.59 25.04 -26.95
N LEU A 607 8.33 24.75 -26.67
CA LEU A 607 7.52 23.77 -27.42
C LEU A 607 7.36 24.15 -28.89
N HIS A 608 7.07 25.41 -29.19
CA HIS A 608 6.95 25.91 -30.56
C HIS A 608 8.26 25.75 -31.33
N SER A 609 9.41 25.91 -30.68
CA SER A 609 10.71 25.69 -31.31
C SER A 609 10.95 24.24 -31.74
N PHE A 610 10.34 23.26 -31.06
CA PHE A 610 10.40 21.85 -31.43
C PHE A 610 9.45 21.48 -32.57
N ILE A 611 8.42 22.30 -32.80
CA ILE A 611 7.38 22.07 -33.81
C ILE A 611 7.67 22.86 -35.10
N SER A 612 8.41 23.97 -35.05
CA SER A 612 8.50 24.95 -36.16
C SER A 612 9.05 24.41 -37.49
N ASP A 613 9.75 23.28 -37.50
CA ASP A 613 10.20 22.61 -38.74
C ASP A 613 9.15 21.68 -39.38
N LYS A 614 8.01 21.44 -38.71
CA LYS A 614 6.93 20.54 -39.15
C LYS A 614 5.66 21.37 -39.41
N LYS A 615 5.17 21.33 -40.66
CA LYS A 615 4.17 22.22 -41.31
C LYS A 615 2.80 22.47 -40.63
N ARG A 616 2.56 22.05 -39.37
CA ARG A 616 1.27 22.29 -38.68
C ARG A 616 1.45 22.28 -37.16
N ILE A 617 0.97 23.32 -36.48
CA ILE A 617 0.73 23.29 -35.02
C ILE A 617 -0.54 22.44 -34.81
N PRO A 618 -0.48 21.35 -34.03
CA PRO A 618 -1.66 20.54 -33.72
C PRO A 618 -2.77 21.38 -33.10
N GLU A 619 -4.02 21.29 -33.57
CA GLU A 619 -5.19 21.86 -32.87
C GLU A 619 -5.36 21.27 -31.46
N SER A 620 -4.80 20.09 -31.22
CA SER A 620 -4.77 19.37 -29.94
C SER A 620 -3.77 19.94 -28.92
N LEU A 621 -2.85 20.83 -29.32
CA LEU A 621 -1.89 21.49 -28.42
C LEU A 621 -2.60 22.39 -27.38
N ASN A 622 -3.80 22.87 -27.70
CA ASN A 622 -4.63 23.70 -26.82
C ASN A 622 -5.62 22.90 -25.98
N SER A 623 -5.77 21.59 -26.20
CA SER A 623 -6.84 20.77 -25.61
C SER A 623 -6.36 19.63 -24.71
N ARG A 624 -5.05 19.36 -24.63
CA ARG A 624 -4.46 18.39 -23.71
C ARG A 624 -3.32 19.06 -22.96
N GLU A 625 -3.28 18.90 -21.65
CA GLU A 625 -2.12 19.25 -20.84
C GLU A 625 -0.94 18.38 -21.28
N LEU A 626 -0.08 18.95 -22.11
CA LEU A 626 1.13 18.30 -22.58
C LEU A 626 2.14 18.25 -21.43
N PHE A 627 2.66 17.06 -21.16
CA PHE A 627 3.72 16.86 -20.17
C PHE A 627 4.96 16.26 -20.85
N SER A 628 6.13 16.86 -20.59
CA SER A 628 7.44 16.37 -20.99
C SER A 628 8.37 16.45 -19.79
N TRP A 629 9.04 15.35 -19.48
CA TRP A 629 9.92 15.28 -18.32
C TRP A 629 11.04 16.32 -18.38
N LYS A 630 11.59 16.57 -19.58
CA LYS A 630 12.73 17.48 -19.75
C LYS A 630 12.35 18.94 -19.82
N ILE A 631 11.13 19.25 -20.27
CA ILE A 631 10.60 20.62 -20.28
C ILE A 631 10.05 20.99 -18.90
N ASN A 632 9.39 20.05 -18.23
CA ASN A 632 8.76 20.29 -16.95
C ASN A 632 9.76 20.21 -15.77
N PHE A 633 10.81 19.38 -15.86
CA PHE A 633 11.88 19.27 -14.86
C PHE A 633 13.30 19.46 -15.46
N PRO A 634 13.58 20.56 -16.17
CA PRO A 634 14.86 20.76 -16.85
C PRO A 634 16.06 20.72 -15.90
N GLU A 635 15.89 21.18 -14.65
CA GLU A 635 16.94 21.20 -13.61
C GLU A 635 17.44 19.79 -13.23
N ILE A 636 16.62 18.76 -13.46
CA ILE A 636 16.96 17.37 -13.18
C ILE A 636 17.82 16.79 -14.30
N PHE A 637 17.47 17.13 -15.55
CA PHE A 637 18.14 16.58 -16.72
C PHE A 637 19.42 17.31 -17.10
N GLU A 638 19.67 18.50 -16.56
CA GLU A 638 21.03 19.09 -16.51
C GLU A 638 22.03 18.11 -15.89
N ASN A 639 21.60 17.34 -14.87
CA ASN A 639 22.40 16.36 -14.16
C ASN A 639 22.08 14.91 -14.54
N GLN A 640 21.61 14.68 -15.79
CA GLN A 640 21.37 13.35 -16.38
C GLN A 640 20.23 12.51 -15.75
N GLY A 641 19.31 13.11 -14.98
CA GLY A 641 18.10 12.43 -14.49
C GLY A 641 17.96 12.41 -12.97
N PHE A 642 17.12 11.51 -12.45
CA PHE A 642 16.88 11.34 -11.01
C PHE A 642 17.88 10.38 -10.35
N ASP A 643 18.08 10.51 -9.04
CA ASP A 643 18.91 9.59 -8.25
C ASP A 643 18.13 8.34 -7.83
N ILE A 644 16.84 8.51 -7.50
CA ILE A 644 15.94 7.44 -7.13
C ILE A 644 14.59 7.64 -7.84
N ILE A 645 14.12 6.59 -8.51
CA ILE A 645 12.73 6.48 -8.99
C ILE A 645 12.02 5.48 -8.10
N ILE A 646 10.91 5.87 -7.48
CA ILE A 646 10.18 5.07 -6.48
C ILE A 646 8.68 5.18 -6.71
N GLY A 647 7.92 4.11 -6.48
CA GLY A 647 6.46 4.22 -6.62
C GLY A 647 5.72 2.89 -6.69
N ASN A 648 4.40 3.00 -6.82
CA ASN A 648 3.49 1.89 -7.13
C ASN A 648 2.78 2.19 -8.47
N PRO A 649 3.41 1.91 -9.62
CA PRO A 649 2.79 2.17 -10.92
C PRO A 649 1.50 1.36 -11.12
N PRO A 650 0.57 1.84 -11.96
CA PRO A 650 -0.72 1.18 -12.20
C PRO A 650 -0.56 -0.20 -12.85
N TYR A 651 -1.49 -1.13 -12.57
CA TYR A 651 -1.51 -2.49 -13.13
C TYR A 651 -2.66 -2.69 -14.12
N GLY A 652 -2.35 -3.15 -15.34
CA GLY A 652 -3.37 -3.40 -16.36
C GLY A 652 -4.18 -2.17 -16.80
N ALA A 653 -3.58 -0.97 -16.79
CA ALA A 653 -4.26 0.25 -17.22
C ALA A 653 -4.71 0.18 -18.69
N GLU A 654 -5.86 0.78 -19.00
CA GLU A 654 -6.36 0.86 -20.37
C GLU A 654 -5.65 1.94 -21.18
N PHE A 655 -5.20 1.60 -22.38
CA PHE A 655 -4.60 2.53 -23.35
C PHE A 655 -5.49 2.67 -24.58
N ASN A 656 -5.61 3.89 -25.11
CA ASN A 656 -6.26 4.14 -26.40
C ASN A 656 -5.35 3.71 -27.58
N GLU A 657 -5.89 3.68 -28.80
CA GLU A 657 -5.14 3.17 -29.98
C GLU A 657 -3.89 4.01 -30.32
N TYR A 658 -3.91 5.32 -30.09
CA TYR A 658 -2.74 6.18 -30.27
C TYR A 658 -1.66 5.84 -29.24
N GLU A 659 -2.04 5.77 -27.96
CA GLU A 659 -1.18 5.39 -26.85
C GLU A 659 -0.54 4.01 -27.07
N LYS A 660 -1.35 3.02 -27.47
CA LYS A 660 -0.89 1.68 -27.82
C LYS A 660 0.13 1.65 -28.95
N THR A 661 -0.05 2.51 -29.95
CA THR A 661 0.86 2.61 -31.10
C THR A 661 2.21 3.19 -30.66
N PHE A 662 2.18 4.28 -29.90
CA PHE A 662 3.40 4.91 -29.35
C PHE A 662 4.16 3.95 -28.42
N LEU A 663 3.48 3.31 -27.46
CA LEU A 663 4.11 2.38 -26.52
C LEU A 663 4.74 1.18 -27.23
N LYS A 664 4.08 0.61 -28.25
CA LYS A 664 4.66 -0.48 -29.04
C LYS A 664 5.90 -0.04 -29.82
N SER A 665 5.91 1.20 -30.31
CA SER A 665 7.07 1.74 -31.03
C SER A 665 8.24 2.02 -30.09
N LYS A 666 7.98 2.61 -28.93
CA LYS A 666 9.02 3.02 -27.97
C LYS A 666 9.52 1.87 -27.09
N TYR A 667 8.62 0.99 -26.67
CA TYR A 667 8.87 -0.13 -25.75
C TYR A 667 8.37 -1.45 -26.34
N PRO A 668 8.96 -1.93 -27.45
CA PRO A 668 8.46 -3.10 -28.20
C PRO A 668 8.50 -4.43 -27.44
N ASN A 669 9.28 -4.50 -26.36
CA ASN A 669 9.54 -5.72 -25.60
C ASN A 669 8.55 -5.98 -24.45
N VAL A 670 7.67 -5.02 -24.16
CA VAL A 670 6.60 -5.19 -23.17
C VAL A 670 5.44 -5.95 -23.80
N ALA A 671 5.08 -7.07 -23.19
CA ALA A 671 3.98 -7.90 -23.64
C ALA A 671 2.63 -7.43 -23.07
N ASP A 672 1.56 -7.69 -23.82
CA ASP A 672 0.16 -7.55 -23.40
C ASP A 672 -0.22 -6.15 -22.87
N TYR A 673 0.56 -5.12 -23.21
CA TYR A 673 0.41 -3.77 -22.67
C TYR A 673 0.41 -3.69 -21.13
N GLU A 674 1.21 -4.52 -20.45
CA GLU A 674 1.33 -4.46 -18.99
C GLU A 674 1.90 -3.10 -18.55
N SER A 675 1.04 -2.24 -18.00
CA SER A 675 1.36 -0.85 -17.66
C SER A 675 2.55 -0.72 -16.72
N SER A 676 2.66 -1.58 -15.71
CA SER A 676 3.77 -1.53 -14.74
C SER A 676 5.14 -1.82 -15.38
N GLN A 677 5.18 -2.57 -16.49
CA GLN A 677 6.40 -2.84 -17.24
C GLN A 677 6.84 -1.62 -18.06
N TYR A 678 5.89 -0.90 -18.68
CA TYR A 678 6.18 0.38 -19.35
C TYR A 678 6.73 1.41 -18.36
N PHE A 679 6.13 1.54 -17.18
CA PHE A 679 6.63 2.44 -16.14
C PHE A 679 8.05 2.07 -15.69
N TYR A 680 8.38 0.77 -15.63
CA TYR A 680 9.74 0.32 -15.28
C TYR A 680 10.77 0.76 -16.32
N LEU A 681 10.52 0.48 -17.61
CA LEU A 681 11.41 0.92 -18.69
C LEU A 681 11.53 2.44 -18.74
N ARG A 682 10.41 3.14 -18.55
CA ARG A 682 10.42 4.60 -18.46
C ARG A 682 11.24 5.10 -17.27
N GLY A 683 11.13 4.47 -16.10
CA GLY A 683 11.95 4.79 -14.94
C GLY A 683 13.45 4.61 -15.20
N LEU A 684 13.84 3.58 -15.97
CA LEU A 684 15.23 3.39 -16.40
C LEU A 684 15.72 4.53 -17.31
N GLU A 685 14.87 5.11 -18.16
CA GLU A 685 15.24 6.30 -18.95
C GLU A 685 15.44 7.53 -18.08
N LEU A 686 14.59 7.72 -17.07
CA LEU A 686 14.54 8.93 -16.23
C LEU A 686 15.65 8.98 -15.17
N ILE A 687 16.22 7.85 -14.81
CA ILE A 687 17.19 7.75 -13.72
C ILE A 687 18.64 7.91 -14.21
N LYS A 688 19.52 8.46 -13.36
CA LYS A 688 20.96 8.59 -13.62
C LYS A 688 21.67 7.24 -13.64
N PRO A 689 22.86 7.13 -14.28
CA PRO A 689 23.75 6.00 -14.05
C PRO A 689 24.00 5.77 -12.55
N ASN A 690 23.93 4.51 -12.12
CA ASN A 690 23.97 4.04 -10.74
C ASN A 690 22.80 4.49 -9.83
N GLY A 691 21.77 5.13 -10.37
CA GLY A 691 20.56 5.44 -9.61
C GLY A 691 19.71 4.19 -9.33
N ILE A 692 18.80 4.28 -8.37
CA ILE A 692 17.93 3.19 -7.90
C ILE A 692 16.50 3.30 -8.41
N ILE A 693 15.99 2.26 -9.06
CA ILE A 693 14.56 2.10 -9.35
C ILE A 693 13.92 1.14 -8.34
N SER A 694 12.86 1.58 -7.68
CA SER A 694 12.17 0.85 -6.61
C SER A 694 10.67 0.84 -6.84
N TYR A 695 10.14 -0.24 -7.41
CA TYR A 695 8.71 -0.34 -7.72
C TYR A 695 8.03 -1.53 -7.08
N ILE A 696 6.81 -1.29 -6.61
CA ILE A 696 5.83 -2.36 -6.38
C ILE A 696 5.20 -2.70 -7.73
N THR A 697 5.20 -3.98 -8.10
CA THR A 697 4.64 -4.46 -9.36
C THR A 697 3.91 -5.77 -9.15
N THR A 698 3.12 -6.18 -10.13
CA THR A 698 2.68 -7.57 -10.27
C THR A 698 3.88 -8.52 -10.44
N ASN A 699 3.78 -9.72 -9.87
CA ASN A 699 4.79 -10.78 -10.01
C ASN A 699 4.73 -11.51 -11.37
N THR A 700 3.84 -11.09 -12.28
CA THR A 700 3.52 -11.78 -13.53
C THR A 700 4.71 -11.90 -14.46
N PHE A 701 5.60 -10.90 -14.48
CA PHE A 701 6.83 -10.92 -15.28
C PHE A 701 7.78 -12.07 -14.91
N LEU A 702 7.63 -12.71 -13.74
CA LEU A 702 8.46 -13.83 -13.30
C LEU A 702 8.09 -15.18 -13.93
N PHE A 703 6.95 -15.28 -14.59
CA PHE A 703 6.48 -16.55 -15.16
C PHE A 703 5.68 -16.39 -16.46
N ASN A 704 5.29 -15.17 -16.85
CA ASN A 704 4.64 -14.95 -18.13
C ASN A 704 5.62 -15.24 -19.27
N VAL A 705 5.29 -16.23 -20.10
CA VAL A 705 6.10 -16.63 -21.27
C VAL A 705 6.27 -15.50 -22.29
N TYR A 706 5.32 -14.57 -22.36
CA TYR A 706 5.39 -13.43 -23.26
C TYR A 706 6.30 -12.30 -22.75
N ALA A 707 6.59 -12.25 -21.44
CA ALA A 707 7.47 -11.24 -20.83
C ALA A 707 8.98 -11.53 -20.99
N LYS A 708 9.36 -12.47 -21.87
CA LYS A 708 10.77 -12.85 -22.11
C LYS A 708 11.63 -11.67 -22.53
N ASN A 709 11.16 -10.88 -23.50
CA ASN A 709 11.94 -9.76 -24.03
C ASN A 709 12.11 -8.67 -22.98
N PHE A 710 11.04 -8.34 -22.24
CA PHE A 710 11.10 -7.44 -21.09
C PHE A 710 12.12 -7.93 -20.03
N ARG A 711 12.08 -9.22 -19.65
CA ARG A 711 13.04 -9.80 -18.70
C ARG A 711 14.50 -9.67 -19.16
N ASN A 712 14.75 -9.88 -20.46
CA ASN A 712 16.08 -9.68 -21.03
C ASN A 712 16.50 -8.21 -20.94
N GLU A 713 15.61 -7.29 -21.35
CA GLU A 713 15.89 -5.86 -21.38
C GLU A 713 16.20 -5.29 -19.99
N ILE A 714 15.40 -5.62 -18.97
CA ILE A 714 15.66 -5.10 -17.62
C ILE A 714 16.97 -5.62 -17.01
N ILE A 715 17.46 -6.77 -17.44
CA ILE A 715 18.75 -7.33 -17.00
C ILE A 715 19.92 -6.75 -17.78
N THR A 716 19.71 -6.39 -19.06
CA THR A 716 20.76 -5.81 -19.90
C THR A 716 20.93 -4.32 -19.65
N GLU A 717 19.84 -3.60 -19.41
CA GLU A 717 19.82 -2.15 -19.18
C GLU A 717 20.00 -1.77 -17.70
N SER A 718 19.81 -2.73 -16.78
CA SER A 718 19.96 -2.51 -15.34
C SER A 718 20.46 -3.74 -14.59
N ILE A 719 21.07 -3.53 -13.42
CA ILE A 719 21.31 -4.59 -12.44
C ILE A 719 20.02 -4.73 -11.63
N LEU A 720 19.21 -5.75 -11.94
CA LEU A 720 18.08 -6.11 -11.08
C LEU A 720 18.64 -6.77 -9.81
N ASP A 721 18.93 -5.97 -8.79
CA ASP A 721 19.66 -6.42 -7.61
C ASP A 721 18.81 -7.37 -6.73
N SER A 722 17.54 -7.03 -6.51
CA SER A 722 16.70 -7.79 -5.58
C SER A 722 15.21 -7.72 -5.88
N ILE A 723 14.53 -8.82 -5.55
CA ILE A 723 13.07 -8.96 -5.56
C ILE A 723 12.60 -9.37 -4.16
N PHE A 724 11.61 -8.65 -3.64
CA PHE A 724 10.98 -8.94 -2.37
C PHE A 724 9.54 -9.39 -2.63
N ASP A 725 9.23 -10.64 -2.30
CA ASP A 725 7.96 -11.28 -2.61
C ASP A 725 6.89 -10.96 -1.57
N LEU A 726 5.82 -10.31 -2.02
CA LEU A 726 4.63 -9.97 -1.23
C LEU A 726 3.43 -10.86 -1.58
N THR A 727 3.62 -11.93 -2.37
CA THR A 727 2.54 -12.77 -2.90
C THR A 727 1.66 -13.42 -1.82
N GLU A 728 2.22 -13.75 -0.66
CA GLU A 728 1.49 -14.37 0.44
C GLU A 728 0.88 -13.34 1.41
N VAL A 729 1.09 -12.05 1.16
CA VAL A 729 0.49 -10.95 1.91
C VAL A 729 -0.72 -10.45 1.15
N ASP A 730 -1.87 -10.31 1.82
CA ASP A 730 -3.00 -9.57 1.28
C ASP A 730 -2.67 -8.05 1.35
N VAL A 731 -1.72 -7.60 0.52
CA VAL A 731 -1.27 -6.18 0.44
C VAL A 731 -2.45 -5.25 0.18
N PHE A 732 -3.46 -5.72 -0.56
CA PHE A 732 -4.65 -4.98 -0.91
C PHE A 732 -5.92 -5.67 -0.38
N LYS A 733 -6.53 -5.14 0.68
CA LYS A 733 -7.73 -5.69 1.36
C LYS A 733 -8.87 -6.12 0.42
N LYS A 734 -9.07 -5.40 -0.69
CA LYS A 734 -10.20 -5.61 -1.63
C LYS A 734 -9.83 -6.31 -2.96
N ALA A 735 -8.58 -6.72 -3.20
CA ALA A 735 -8.20 -7.42 -4.44
C ALA A 735 -6.99 -8.35 -4.23
N LYS A 736 -7.09 -9.62 -4.66
CA LYS A 736 -5.98 -10.58 -4.57
C LYS A 736 -5.03 -10.43 -5.75
N VAL A 737 -4.26 -9.34 -5.77
CA VAL A 737 -3.16 -9.13 -6.72
C VAL A 737 -1.87 -9.56 -6.04
N ARG A 738 -1.11 -10.44 -6.70
CA ARG A 738 0.18 -10.92 -6.20
C ARG A 738 1.27 -9.96 -6.63
N THR A 739 1.91 -9.30 -5.68
CA THR A 739 2.90 -8.27 -5.93
C THR A 739 4.30 -8.67 -5.47
N VAL A 740 5.28 -7.97 -6.02
CA VAL A 740 6.66 -7.97 -5.55
C VAL A 740 7.19 -6.54 -5.54
N ILE A 741 8.20 -6.28 -4.71
CA ILE A 741 9.00 -5.07 -4.79
C ILE A 741 10.25 -5.40 -5.60
N LYS A 742 10.52 -4.62 -6.65
CA LYS A 742 11.71 -4.73 -7.49
C LYS A 742 12.67 -3.59 -7.16
N TYR A 743 13.91 -3.93 -6.88
CA TYR A 743 15.01 -2.97 -6.81
C TYR A 743 15.97 -3.19 -7.97
N GLY A 744 16.09 -2.19 -8.84
CA GLY A 744 17.05 -2.14 -9.93
C GLY A 744 18.05 -1.01 -9.74
N ILE A 745 19.25 -1.18 -10.29
CA ILE A 745 20.29 -0.15 -10.36
C ILE A 745 20.59 0.10 -11.83
N LYS A 746 20.51 1.34 -12.30
CA LYS A 746 20.84 1.66 -13.71
C LYS A 746 22.34 1.52 -13.94
N ASN A 747 22.76 0.31 -14.27
CA ASN A 747 24.13 -0.06 -14.58
C ASN A 747 24.07 -1.39 -15.34
N THR A 748 25.12 -1.73 -16.08
CA THR A 748 25.17 -2.96 -16.86
C THR A 748 26.33 -3.82 -16.38
N MET A 749 26.05 -5.03 -15.90
CA MET A 749 27.06 -6.03 -15.57
C MET A 749 26.65 -7.40 -16.08
N ASN A 750 27.57 -8.11 -16.72
CA ASN A 750 27.30 -9.43 -17.31
C ASN A 750 27.41 -10.58 -16.29
N ASN A 751 27.60 -10.29 -15.00
CA ASN A 751 27.81 -11.32 -13.99
C ASN A 751 27.45 -10.82 -12.57
N TYR A 752 26.19 -10.97 -12.19
CA TYR A 752 25.71 -10.71 -10.83
C TYR A 752 24.64 -11.74 -10.44
N ASP A 753 24.35 -11.78 -9.14
CA ASP A 753 23.30 -12.61 -8.57
C ASP A 753 22.07 -11.74 -8.26
N LEU A 754 20.90 -12.17 -8.73
CA LEU A 754 19.61 -11.62 -8.32
C LEU A 754 19.24 -12.19 -6.96
N LYS A 755 19.02 -11.33 -5.95
CA LYS A 755 18.62 -11.76 -4.60
C LYS A 755 17.09 -11.83 -4.46
N TYR A 756 16.62 -12.79 -3.68
CA TYR A 756 15.20 -12.99 -3.42
C TYR A 756 14.90 -13.00 -1.92
N TYR A 757 13.88 -12.26 -1.54
CA TYR A 757 13.40 -12.14 -0.17
C TYR A 757 11.93 -12.54 -0.11
N ASN A 758 11.54 -13.24 0.94
CA ASN A 758 10.15 -13.54 1.24
C ASN A 758 9.65 -12.64 2.36
N PHE A 759 8.37 -12.32 2.35
CA PHE A 759 7.71 -11.70 3.50
C PHE A 759 7.17 -12.77 4.44
N ASP A 760 7.38 -12.57 5.73
CA ASP A 760 6.75 -13.35 6.79
C ASP A 760 5.56 -12.55 7.35
N SER A 761 4.35 -13.09 7.21
CA SER A 761 3.13 -12.45 7.71
C SER A 761 3.04 -12.43 9.22
N GLU A 762 3.67 -13.39 9.92
CA GLU A 762 3.69 -13.40 11.37
C GLU A 762 4.63 -12.31 11.91
N TYR A 763 5.82 -12.16 11.33
CA TYR A 763 6.78 -11.13 11.77
C TYR A 763 6.65 -9.78 11.05
N GLU A 764 5.65 -9.62 10.17
CA GLU A 764 5.46 -8.43 9.32
C GLU A 764 6.75 -7.91 8.64
N GLY A 765 7.64 -8.82 8.25
CA GLY A 765 9.02 -8.49 7.85
C GLY A 765 9.55 -9.32 6.70
N PHE A 766 10.59 -8.82 6.03
CA PHE A 766 11.27 -9.55 4.95
C PHE A 766 12.46 -10.34 5.45
N TYR A 767 12.60 -11.58 4.99
CA TYR A 767 13.78 -12.40 5.23
C TYR A 767 14.40 -12.87 3.92
N TYR A 768 15.73 -13.01 3.93
CA TYR A 768 16.47 -13.50 2.78
C TYR A 768 16.12 -14.97 2.50
N LYS A 769 15.72 -15.28 1.27
CA LYS A 769 15.36 -16.64 0.85
C LYS A 769 16.48 -17.30 0.05
N ASN A 770 16.90 -16.67 -1.05
CA ASN A 770 17.98 -17.19 -1.89
C ASN A 770 18.57 -16.10 -2.81
N LYS A 771 19.51 -16.52 -3.68
CA LYS A 771 19.99 -15.72 -4.81
C LYS A 771 20.22 -16.62 -6.03
N LYS A 772 20.13 -16.07 -7.24
CA LYS A 772 20.38 -16.81 -8.48
C LYS A 772 21.27 -16.01 -9.45
N PRO A 773 22.30 -16.65 -10.05
CA PRO A 773 23.08 -16.01 -11.11
C PRO A 773 22.19 -15.66 -12.29
N ILE A 774 22.33 -14.43 -12.79
CA ILE A 774 21.56 -13.94 -13.94
C ILE A 774 21.75 -14.78 -15.19
N LYS A 775 22.95 -15.33 -15.41
CA LYS A 775 23.24 -16.25 -16.52
C LYS A 775 22.35 -17.49 -16.51
N ASP A 776 22.02 -17.99 -15.32
CA ASP A 776 21.16 -19.16 -15.18
C ASP A 776 19.69 -18.79 -15.35
N LEU A 777 19.28 -17.61 -14.89
CA LEU A 777 17.95 -17.06 -15.13
C LEU A 777 17.71 -16.84 -16.64
N LEU A 778 18.66 -16.28 -17.37
CA LEU A 778 18.55 -16.08 -18.82
C LEU A 778 18.43 -17.40 -19.61
N LYS A 779 19.11 -18.47 -19.16
CA LYS A 779 18.97 -19.82 -19.75
C LYS A 779 17.61 -20.44 -19.45
N ASN A 780 16.99 -20.08 -18.33
CA ASN A 780 15.77 -20.70 -17.81
C ASN A 780 14.63 -19.68 -17.70
N ASP A 781 14.44 -18.90 -18.76
CA ASP A 781 13.50 -17.77 -18.83
C ASP A 781 12.05 -18.08 -18.40
N LYS A 782 11.60 -19.34 -18.54
CA LYS A 782 10.23 -19.76 -18.17
C LYS A 782 10.06 -20.13 -16.70
N THR A 783 11.14 -20.18 -15.92
CA THR A 783 11.14 -20.73 -14.56
C THR A 783 11.72 -19.76 -13.53
N TRP A 784 11.74 -18.45 -13.80
CA TRP A 784 12.29 -17.47 -12.85
C TRP A 784 11.59 -17.52 -11.49
N LEU A 785 10.25 -17.47 -11.46
CA LEU A 785 9.48 -17.58 -10.20
C LEU A 785 9.79 -18.88 -9.46
N TYR A 786 9.96 -19.98 -10.20
CA TYR A 786 10.36 -21.26 -9.64
C TYR A 786 11.74 -21.12 -8.99
N MET A 787 12.76 -20.76 -9.77
CA MET A 787 14.14 -20.69 -9.28
C MET A 787 14.32 -19.76 -8.08
N MET A 788 13.55 -18.68 -8.00
CA MET A 788 13.61 -17.74 -6.89
C MET A 788 12.96 -18.25 -5.59
N ARG A 789 11.94 -19.10 -5.68
CA ARG A 789 11.24 -19.60 -4.48
C ARG A 789 11.91 -20.80 -3.83
N PHE A 790 12.75 -21.54 -4.57
CA PHE A 790 13.38 -22.77 -4.10
C PHE A 790 14.85 -22.55 -3.75
N THR A 791 15.31 -23.16 -2.65
CA THR A 791 16.74 -23.26 -2.38
C THR A 791 17.41 -24.16 -3.41
N GLU A 792 18.74 -24.06 -3.56
CA GLU A 792 19.48 -24.95 -4.46
C GLU A 792 19.28 -26.43 -4.11
N GLU A 793 19.22 -26.74 -2.82
CA GLU A 793 18.94 -28.09 -2.32
C GLU A 793 17.56 -28.59 -2.76
N GLN A 794 16.52 -27.78 -2.59
CA GLN A 794 15.15 -28.11 -3.02
C GLN A 794 15.08 -28.34 -4.54
N GLU A 795 15.74 -27.50 -5.34
CA GLU A 795 15.80 -27.68 -6.80
C GLU A 795 16.50 -28.97 -7.20
N GLN A 796 17.60 -29.31 -6.52
CA GLN A 796 18.33 -30.56 -6.75
C GLN A 796 17.46 -31.78 -6.41
N LEU A 797 16.68 -31.71 -5.33
CA LEU A 797 15.74 -32.77 -4.97
C LEU A 797 14.61 -32.93 -5.99
N ILE A 798 14.03 -31.83 -6.49
CA ILE A 798 13.03 -31.89 -7.56
C ILE A 798 13.62 -32.50 -8.83
N LYS A 799 14.86 -32.14 -9.21
CA LYS A 799 15.57 -32.76 -10.34
C LYS A 799 15.87 -34.25 -10.09
N LYS A 800 16.22 -34.64 -8.86
CA LYS A 800 16.44 -36.03 -8.43
C LYS A 800 15.15 -36.85 -8.52
N ILE A 801 13.99 -36.27 -8.19
CA ILE A 801 12.68 -36.91 -8.36
C ILE A 801 12.38 -37.08 -9.85
N ALA A 802 12.61 -36.03 -10.65
CA ALA A 802 12.39 -36.07 -12.10
C ALA A 802 13.23 -37.14 -12.81
N SER A 803 14.51 -37.32 -12.42
CA SER A 803 15.42 -38.30 -13.04
C SER A 803 15.13 -39.75 -12.65
N LYS A 804 14.39 -39.97 -11.56
CA LYS A 804 14.08 -41.30 -11.02
C LYS A 804 12.88 -41.99 -11.69
N GLY A 805 12.10 -41.28 -12.49
CA GLY A 805 10.88 -41.78 -13.13
C GLY A 805 10.84 -41.59 -14.64
N LYS A 806 9.87 -42.22 -15.29
CA LYS A 806 9.52 -41.97 -16.70
C LYS A 806 8.22 -41.17 -16.78
N PRO A 807 8.02 -40.28 -17.78
CA PRO A 807 6.78 -39.54 -17.95
C PRO A 807 5.54 -40.42 -17.89
N LEU A 808 4.49 -39.97 -17.20
CA LEU A 808 3.21 -40.67 -17.07
C LEU A 808 2.61 -41.04 -18.43
N GLU A 809 2.77 -40.17 -19.43
CA GLU A 809 2.32 -40.43 -20.81
C GLU A 809 2.96 -41.66 -21.47
N ASN A 810 4.06 -42.19 -20.94
CA ASN A 810 4.63 -43.44 -21.44
C ASN A 810 3.77 -44.66 -21.07
N TYR A 811 2.97 -44.56 -20.00
CA TYR A 811 2.17 -45.65 -19.46
C TYR A 811 0.66 -45.46 -19.71
N PHE A 812 0.21 -44.21 -19.79
CA PHE A 812 -1.22 -43.88 -19.91
C PHE A 812 -1.45 -42.90 -21.07
N ASP A 813 -2.63 -42.96 -21.66
CA ASP A 813 -3.10 -41.91 -22.56
C ASP A 813 -3.79 -40.82 -21.73
N VAL A 814 -3.43 -39.56 -22.00
CA VAL A 814 -3.79 -38.41 -21.17
C VAL A 814 -4.42 -37.34 -22.03
N SER A 815 -5.64 -36.95 -21.69
CA SER A 815 -6.42 -35.99 -22.47
C SER A 815 -7.18 -35.02 -21.59
N GLN A 816 -7.29 -33.77 -22.03
CA GLN A 816 -8.21 -32.83 -21.40
C GLN A 816 -9.67 -33.19 -21.74
N GLY A 817 -10.61 -32.68 -20.97
CA GLY A 817 -12.03 -32.79 -21.27
C GLY A 817 -12.46 -32.14 -22.60
N LEU A 818 -13.75 -32.31 -22.91
CA LEU A 818 -14.36 -31.73 -24.10
C LEU A 818 -14.51 -30.22 -23.99
N ILE A 819 -14.51 -29.51 -25.13
CA ILE A 819 -14.89 -28.09 -25.21
C ILE A 819 -16.23 -28.03 -25.93
N ALA A 820 -17.28 -27.65 -25.22
CA ALA A 820 -18.62 -27.62 -25.81
C ALA A 820 -18.77 -26.51 -26.87
N TYR A 821 -18.25 -25.32 -26.57
CA TYR A 821 -18.46 -24.11 -27.37
C TYR A 821 -17.12 -23.48 -27.79
N ASP A 822 -16.95 -23.18 -29.08
CA ASP A 822 -15.74 -22.53 -29.61
C ASP A 822 -16.09 -21.57 -30.77
N LYS A 823 -15.80 -20.28 -30.58
CA LYS A 823 -16.04 -19.24 -31.60
C LYS A 823 -15.21 -19.48 -32.86
N TYR A 824 -14.00 -20.02 -32.74
CA TYR A 824 -13.09 -20.25 -33.86
C TYR A 824 -13.50 -21.45 -34.71
N LYS A 825 -14.42 -22.29 -34.22
CA LYS A 825 -15.03 -23.39 -34.96
C LYS A 825 -16.40 -23.06 -35.56
N GLY A 826 -16.76 -21.77 -35.61
CA GLY A 826 -17.97 -21.30 -36.31
C GLY A 826 -19.24 -21.30 -35.46
N HIS A 827 -19.14 -21.45 -34.13
CA HIS A 827 -20.31 -21.33 -33.25
C HIS A 827 -20.72 -19.87 -33.12
N SER A 828 -22.01 -19.58 -33.33
CA SER A 828 -22.54 -18.21 -33.21
C SER A 828 -22.47 -17.71 -31.75
N PRO A 829 -22.30 -16.40 -31.49
CA PRO A 829 -22.35 -15.85 -30.14
C PRO A 829 -23.63 -16.23 -29.37
N GLU A 830 -24.74 -16.35 -30.07
CA GLU A 830 -26.05 -16.72 -29.51
C GLU A 830 -26.09 -18.20 -29.09
N THR A 831 -25.53 -19.10 -29.89
CA THR A 831 -25.31 -20.52 -29.56
C THR A 831 -24.51 -20.69 -28.27
N ILE A 832 -23.41 -19.91 -28.13
CA ILE A 832 -22.53 -19.96 -26.95
C ILE A 832 -23.25 -19.40 -25.73
N LYS A 833 -23.93 -18.26 -25.87
CA LYS A 833 -24.64 -17.58 -24.78
C LYS A 833 -25.78 -18.43 -24.22
N ASN A 834 -26.57 -19.06 -25.10
CA ASN A 834 -27.74 -19.85 -24.71
C ASN A 834 -27.41 -21.28 -24.28
N ARG A 835 -26.14 -21.70 -24.39
CA ARG A 835 -25.65 -23.04 -24.04
C ARG A 835 -26.57 -24.17 -24.54
N ILE A 836 -26.93 -24.16 -25.82
CA ILE A 836 -27.97 -25.02 -26.41
C ILE A 836 -27.76 -26.54 -26.24
N TRP A 837 -26.50 -26.99 -26.07
CA TRP A 837 -26.18 -28.41 -25.88
C TRP A 837 -26.21 -28.85 -24.41
N HIS A 838 -26.51 -27.94 -23.47
CA HIS A 838 -26.66 -28.28 -22.06
C HIS A 838 -28.13 -28.41 -21.68
N SER A 839 -28.40 -29.29 -20.71
CA SER A 839 -29.73 -29.51 -20.15
C SER A 839 -29.60 -29.96 -18.70
N ASN A 840 -30.66 -29.78 -17.92
CA ASN A 840 -30.79 -30.33 -16.57
C ASN A 840 -31.41 -31.75 -16.55
N TYR A 841 -31.85 -32.24 -17.70
CA TYR A 841 -32.33 -33.62 -17.91
C TYR A 841 -31.90 -34.13 -19.30
N PRO A 842 -31.78 -35.45 -19.52
CA PRO A 842 -31.46 -35.99 -20.83
C PRO A 842 -32.65 -35.85 -21.79
N LYS A 843 -32.46 -35.20 -22.94
CA LYS A 843 -33.53 -35.02 -23.93
C LYS A 843 -33.63 -36.18 -24.92
N ASP A 844 -32.50 -36.78 -25.24
CA ASP A 844 -32.34 -37.91 -26.14
C ASP A 844 -31.04 -38.68 -25.80
N GLU A 845 -30.70 -39.71 -26.56
CA GLU A 845 -29.53 -40.57 -26.30
C GLU A 845 -28.18 -39.85 -26.43
N THR A 846 -28.14 -38.68 -27.09
CA THR A 846 -26.93 -37.87 -27.22
C THR A 846 -26.59 -37.16 -25.91
N TYR A 847 -27.56 -36.95 -25.03
CA TYR A 847 -27.33 -36.30 -23.74
C TYR A 847 -26.70 -37.29 -22.76
N LYS A 848 -25.50 -36.95 -22.30
CA LYS A 848 -24.72 -37.74 -21.34
C LYS A 848 -24.45 -36.92 -20.07
N PRO A 849 -24.26 -37.56 -18.91
CA PRO A 849 -24.03 -36.84 -17.67
C PRO A 849 -22.69 -36.07 -17.74
N GLU A 850 -22.71 -34.77 -17.41
CA GLU A 850 -21.53 -33.90 -17.48
C GLU A 850 -20.85 -33.75 -16.12
N LEU A 851 -19.53 -33.99 -16.06
CA LEU A 851 -18.68 -33.72 -14.90
C LEU A 851 -17.98 -32.36 -15.00
N LYS A 852 -17.96 -31.66 -13.86
CA LYS A 852 -17.16 -30.45 -13.60
C LYS A 852 -16.12 -30.74 -12.53
N GLY A 853 -15.08 -29.91 -12.46
CA GLY A 853 -13.97 -30.15 -11.52
C GLY A 853 -14.38 -30.34 -10.06
N GLU A 854 -15.52 -29.81 -9.61
CA GLU A 854 -16.02 -30.04 -8.24
C GLU A 854 -16.44 -31.48 -7.93
N ASP A 855 -16.79 -32.25 -8.98
CA ASP A 855 -17.29 -33.64 -8.92
C ASP A 855 -16.16 -34.66 -8.76
N VAL A 856 -14.90 -34.24 -8.94
CA VAL A 856 -13.70 -35.06 -8.73
C VAL A 856 -13.09 -34.70 -7.37
N LYS A 857 -13.08 -35.68 -6.46
CA LYS A 857 -12.46 -35.59 -5.12
C LYS A 857 -11.27 -36.56 -5.05
N ARG A 858 -10.57 -36.58 -3.91
CA ARG A 858 -9.54 -37.58 -3.66
C ARG A 858 -10.17 -38.97 -3.72
N TYR A 859 -9.60 -39.85 -4.53
CA TYR A 859 -9.96 -41.25 -4.77
C TYR A 859 -11.32 -41.49 -5.43
N VAL A 860 -12.32 -40.63 -5.23
CA VAL A 860 -13.69 -40.84 -5.73
C VAL A 860 -14.15 -39.77 -6.73
N VAL A 861 -14.96 -40.20 -7.69
CA VAL A 861 -15.71 -39.35 -8.61
C VAL A 861 -17.20 -39.51 -8.28
N LYS A 862 -17.89 -38.40 -8.02
CA LYS A 862 -19.32 -38.40 -7.76
C LYS A 862 -20.00 -37.30 -8.55
N TRP A 863 -20.77 -37.69 -9.55
CA TRP A 863 -21.55 -36.75 -10.34
C TRP A 863 -22.63 -36.08 -9.47
N ASN A 864 -22.84 -34.78 -9.68
CA ASN A 864 -23.79 -33.98 -8.90
C ASN A 864 -25.25 -34.05 -9.38
N GLU A 865 -25.53 -34.82 -10.44
CA GLU A 865 -26.85 -35.02 -11.03
C GLU A 865 -27.52 -33.76 -11.63
N LYS A 866 -26.76 -32.67 -11.83
CA LYS A 866 -27.34 -31.38 -12.24
C LYS A 866 -27.32 -31.11 -13.74
N VAL A 867 -26.32 -31.60 -14.45
CA VAL A 867 -26.04 -31.15 -15.84
C VAL A 867 -25.78 -32.33 -16.76
N TRP A 868 -26.45 -32.29 -17.91
CA TRP A 868 -26.27 -33.18 -19.04
C TRP A 868 -25.77 -32.39 -20.24
N ILE A 869 -24.94 -33.02 -21.07
CA ILE A 869 -24.43 -32.44 -22.31
C ILE A 869 -24.73 -33.35 -23.51
N SER A 870 -25.26 -32.76 -24.59
CA SER A 870 -25.43 -33.43 -25.88
C SER A 870 -24.07 -33.60 -26.58
N TYR A 871 -23.61 -34.85 -26.67
CA TYR A 871 -22.29 -35.19 -27.20
C TYR A 871 -22.34 -35.61 -28.69
N GLY A 872 -21.52 -34.95 -29.50
CA GLY A 872 -21.36 -35.23 -30.93
C GLY A 872 -20.38 -34.29 -31.62
N ASP A 873 -20.24 -34.42 -32.93
CA ASP A 873 -19.28 -33.65 -33.76
C ASP A 873 -19.59 -32.15 -33.84
N TRP A 874 -20.79 -31.74 -33.42
CA TRP A 874 -21.20 -30.34 -33.29
C TRP A 874 -20.52 -29.60 -32.12
N LEU A 875 -19.81 -30.31 -31.24
CA LEU A 875 -19.06 -29.67 -30.15
C LEU A 875 -17.75 -29.04 -30.66
N GLY A 876 -17.30 -27.98 -29.98
CA GLY A 876 -16.05 -27.30 -30.33
C GLY A 876 -14.83 -28.22 -30.30
N ALA A 877 -14.69 -29.07 -29.28
CA ALA A 877 -13.70 -30.14 -29.25
C ALA A 877 -14.28 -31.35 -28.49
N PRO A 878 -14.93 -32.31 -29.17
CA PRO A 878 -15.63 -33.40 -28.51
C PRO A 878 -14.69 -34.36 -27.77
N ARG A 879 -13.47 -34.58 -28.27
CA ARG A 879 -12.56 -35.68 -27.84
C ARG A 879 -13.13 -37.06 -28.18
N GLU A 880 -12.28 -38.07 -28.21
CA GLU A 880 -12.70 -39.45 -28.51
C GLU A 880 -13.49 -40.06 -27.34
N ARG A 881 -14.48 -40.91 -27.66
CA ARG A 881 -15.35 -41.54 -26.66
C ARG A 881 -14.60 -42.36 -25.60
N LYS A 882 -13.44 -42.94 -25.96
CA LYS A 882 -12.58 -43.73 -25.06
C LYS A 882 -12.16 -43.00 -23.78
N TYR A 883 -12.19 -41.67 -23.76
CA TYR A 883 -11.86 -40.87 -22.56
C TYR A 883 -13.02 -40.73 -21.57
N PHE A 884 -14.24 -41.13 -21.96
CA PHE A 884 -15.47 -40.92 -21.18
C PHE A 884 -16.14 -42.22 -20.74
N THR A 885 -15.59 -43.37 -21.12
CA THR A 885 -16.16 -44.70 -20.87
C THR A 885 -15.11 -45.64 -20.29
N GLY A 886 -15.52 -46.54 -19.38
CA GLY A 886 -14.65 -47.58 -18.83
C GLY A 886 -13.67 -47.07 -17.76
N PRO A 887 -12.80 -47.97 -17.26
CA PRO A 887 -11.87 -47.68 -16.16
C PRO A 887 -10.92 -46.51 -16.45
N ARG A 888 -10.96 -45.48 -15.60
CA ARG A 888 -10.10 -44.30 -15.75
C ARG A 888 -9.87 -43.56 -14.45
N VAL A 889 -8.76 -42.83 -14.39
CA VAL A 889 -8.48 -41.85 -13.35
C VAL A 889 -8.73 -40.46 -13.89
N LEU A 890 -9.47 -39.66 -13.13
CA LEU A 890 -9.79 -38.26 -13.43
C LEU A 890 -9.01 -37.36 -12.48
N VAL A 891 -8.29 -36.37 -13.01
CA VAL A 891 -7.55 -35.37 -12.22
C VAL A 891 -8.20 -34.02 -12.37
N ARG A 892 -8.57 -33.39 -11.25
CA ARG A 892 -9.09 -32.02 -11.24
C ARG A 892 -7.98 -31.01 -11.57
N GLU A 893 -8.27 -30.05 -12.46
CA GLU A 893 -7.31 -29.00 -12.84
C GLU A 893 -6.96 -28.10 -11.65
N ILE A 894 -7.95 -27.72 -10.82
CA ILE A 894 -7.73 -26.91 -9.60
C ILE A 894 -7.30 -27.81 -8.44
N VAL A 895 -6.11 -27.56 -7.89
CA VAL A 895 -5.55 -28.33 -6.77
C VAL A 895 -6.12 -27.86 -5.42
N ASN A 896 -5.98 -28.68 -4.37
CA ASN A 896 -6.38 -28.28 -3.03
C ASN A 896 -5.53 -27.10 -2.55
N LYS A 897 -6.17 -25.99 -2.13
CA LYS A 897 -5.47 -24.78 -1.73
C LYS A 897 -4.73 -24.89 -0.40
N GLN A 898 -5.26 -25.67 0.55
CA GLN A 898 -4.68 -25.83 1.89
C GLN A 898 -3.52 -26.83 1.87
N THR A 899 -3.65 -27.92 1.13
CA THR A 899 -2.66 -29.01 1.16
C THR A 899 -1.78 -29.08 -0.09
N GLY A 900 -2.08 -28.30 -1.13
CA GLY A 900 -1.41 -28.36 -2.44
C GLY A 900 -1.67 -29.64 -3.24
N ARG A 901 -2.35 -30.64 -2.65
CA ARG A 901 -2.56 -31.96 -3.26
C ARG A 901 -3.43 -31.89 -4.50
N LEU A 902 -3.12 -32.76 -5.46
CA LEU A 902 -3.99 -33.03 -6.59
C LEU A 902 -5.25 -33.76 -6.08
N ASN A 903 -6.39 -33.49 -6.72
CA ASN A 903 -7.59 -34.31 -6.51
C ASN A 903 -7.71 -35.25 -7.69
N ALA A 904 -7.36 -36.51 -7.48
CA ALA A 904 -7.51 -37.56 -8.47
C ALA A 904 -8.51 -38.61 -7.98
N GLY A 905 -9.49 -38.96 -8.80
CA GLY A 905 -10.51 -39.96 -8.49
C GLY A 905 -10.64 -41.02 -9.56
N TYR A 906 -11.11 -42.21 -9.19
CA TYR A 906 -11.38 -43.32 -10.12
C TYR A 906 -12.86 -43.42 -10.47
N THR A 907 -13.15 -43.86 -11.70
CA THR A 907 -14.51 -44.22 -12.11
C THR A 907 -14.47 -45.20 -13.29
N GLU A 908 -15.53 -46.01 -13.41
CA GLU A 908 -15.81 -46.86 -14.56
C GLU A 908 -17.06 -46.43 -15.34
N ASP A 909 -17.90 -45.60 -14.72
CA ASP A 909 -19.16 -45.11 -15.26
C ASP A 909 -18.97 -44.22 -16.49
N GLU A 910 -19.99 -44.13 -17.36
CA GLU A 910 -19.95 -43.23 -18.53
C GLU A 910 -20.25 -41.79 -18.11
N TYR A 911 -19.23 -40.93 -18.13
CA TYR A 911 -19.32 -39.51 -17.77
C TYR A 911 -18.47 -38.64 -18.70
N TYR A 912 -19.03 -37.51 -19.12
CA TYR A 912 -18.40 -36.58 -20.06
C TYR A 912 -17.92 -35.35 -19.30
N ASN A 913 -16.62 -35.05 -19.32
CA ASN A 913 -16.06 -34.02 -18.47
C ASN A 913 -15.61 -32.77 -19.25
N THR A 914 -15.79 -31.61 -18.61
CA THR A 914 -15.26 -30.32 -19.09
C THR A 914 -13.72 -30.26 -19.02
N PRO A 915 -13.05 -29.24 -19.59
CA PRO A 915 -11.59 -29.11 -19.55
C PRO A 915 -11.03 -28.91 -18.13
N SER A 916 -11.90 -28.65 -17.14
CA SER A 916 -11.52 -28.57 -15.73
C SER A 916 -11.11 -29.92 -15.11
N ILE A 917 -11.22 -31.02 -15.89
CA ILE A 917 -10.83 -32.37 -15.53
C ILE A 917 -9.94 -32.95 -16.63
N ILE A 918 -8.87 -33.65 -16.23
CA ILE A 918 -7.91 -34.34 -17.08
C ILE A 918 -8.12 -35.85 -16.94
N ASN A 919 -8.28 -36.53 -18.08
CA ASN A 919 -8.51 -37.96 -18.19
C ASN A 919 -7.18 -38.72 -18.29
N ILE A 920 -7.05 -39.81 -17.54
CA ILE A 920 -5.93 -40.76 -17.59
C ILE A 920 -6.51 -42.15 -17.82
N ILE A 921 -6.23 -42.72 -18.99
CA ILE A 921 -6.70 -44.06 -19.38
C ILE A 921 -5.50 -44.98 -19.63
N GLN A 922 -5.64 -46.25 -19.29
CA GLN A 922 -4.56 -47.22 -19.44
C GLN A 922 -4.30 -47.52 -20.92
N LYS A 923 -3.03 -47.50 -21.33
CA LYS A 923 -2.62 -47.97 -22.67
C LYS A 923 -2.62 -49.49 -22.71
N GLU A 924 -2.98 -50.08 -23.85
CA GLU A 924 -3.03 -51.54 -24.02
C GLU A 924 -1.71 -52.24 -23.65
N GLN A 925 -0.57 -51.63 -23.97
CA GLN A 925 0.75 -52.17 -23.65
C GLN A 925 1.22 -51.92 -22.20
N SER A 926 0.48 -51.15 -21.40
CA SER A 926 0.91 -50.78 -20.05
C SER A 926 0.45 -51.80 -19.03
N LYS A 927 1.41 -52.34 -18.26
CA LYS A 927 1.16 -53.23 -17.11
C LYS A 927 1.02 -52.48 -15.78
N VAL A 928 0.98 -51.15 -15.80
CA VAL A 928 0.87 -50.33 -14.59
C VAL A 928 -0.60 -50.11 -14.27
N SER A 929 -1.00 -50.46 -13.04
CA SER A 929 -2.38 -50.34 -12.57
C SER A 929 -2.83 -48.88 -12.44
N LEU A 930 -4.11 -48.61 -12.73
CA LEU A 930 -4.75 -47.32 -12.45
C LEU A 930 -4.78 -47.02 -10.95
N PHE A 931 -4.94 -48.02 -10.09
CA PHE A 931 -4.92 -47.84 -8.63
C PHE A 931 -3.55 -47.43 -8.10
N TYR A 932 -2.48 -48.00 -8.68
CA TYR A 932 -1.11 -47.60 -8.36
C TYR A 932 -0.88 -46.10 -8.66
N ILE A 933 -1.29 -45.64 -9.84
CA ILE A 933 -1.18 -44.23 -10.22
C ILE A 933 -2.11 -43.34 -9.39
N LEU A 934 -3.31 -43.81 -9.05
CA LEU A 934 -4.23 -43.07 -8.19
C LEU A 934 -3.62 -42.78 -6.81
N GLY A 935 -2.88 -43.73 -6.25
CA GLY A 935 -2.10 -43.55 -5.02
C GLY A 935 -1.00 -42.51 -5.18
N LEU A 936 -0.19 -42.60 -6.25
CA LEU A 936 0.87 -41.62 -6.53
C LEU A 936 0.32 -40.20 -6.71
N LEU A 937 -0.74 -40.02 -7.49
CA LEU A 937 -1.31 -38.71 -7.81
C LEU A 937 -1.87 -37.97 -6.57
N ASN A 938 -2.44 -38.71 -5.61
CA ASN A 938 -2.98 -38.13 -4.37
C ASN A 938 -1.91 -37.98 -3.26
N SER A 939 -0.64 -38.35 -3.52
CA SER A 939 0.45 -38.27 -2.54
C SER A 939 0.96 -36.84 -2.31
N LYS A 940 1.54 -36.61 -1.12
CA LYS A 940 2.21 -35.33 -0.78
C LYS A 940 3.43 -35.08 -1.67
N LEU A 941 4.15 -36.12 -2.10
CA LEU A 941 5.28 -35.96 -3.02
C LEU A 941 4.87 -35.31 -4.35
N PHE A 942 3.74 -35.74 -4.93
CA PHE A 942 3.29 -35.20 -6.23
C PHE A 942 2.65 -33.83 -6.08
N ALA A 943 2.12 -33.50 -4.89
CA ALA A 943 1.78 -32.14 -4.53
C ALA A 943 3.03 -31.23 -4.59
N ILE A 944 4.11 -31.65 -3.91
CA ILE A 944 5.39 -30.91 -3.85
C ILE A 944 5.99 -30.79 -5.25
N TYR A 945 6.03 -31.89 -6.01
CA TYR A 945 6.59 -31.89 -7.35
C TYR A 945 5.80 -31.00 -8.33
N ASN A 946 4.47 -31.07 -8.32
CA ASN A 946 3.64 -30.20 -9.15
C ASN A 946 3.82 -28.73 -8.77
N TYR A 947 3.80 -28.42 -7.47
CA TYR A 947 4.08 -27.08 -6.95
C TYR A 947 5.49 -26.59 -7.33
N GLY A 948 6.45 -27.52 -7.40
CA GLY A 948 7.83 -27.29 -7.80
C GLY A 948 8.10 -27.33 -9.30
N THR A 949 7.13 -27.54 -10.19
CA THR A 949 7.44 -27.64 -11.63
C THR A 949 6.44 -26.95 -12.54
N SER A 950 5.17 -26.85 -12.14
CA SER A 950 4.14 -26.22 -12.96
C SER A 950 4.15 -24.69 -12.81
N PRO A 951 4.29 -23.93 -13.91
CA PRO A 951 4.16 -22.46 -13.89
C PRO A 951 2.76 -21.99 -13.47
N LYS A 952 1.73 -22.84 -13.66
CA LYS A 952 0.33 -22.51 -13.32
C LYS A 952 -0.13 -23.10 -11.98
N ALA A 953 0.62 -24.02 -11.39
CA ALA A 953 0.41 -24.40 -9.99
C ALA A 953 0.62 -23.22 -9.02
N LYS A 954 1.14 -22.08 -9.51
CA LYS A 954 1.21 -20.81 -8.77
C LYS A 954 0.57 -19.63 -9.50
N LYS A 955 -0.26 -19.85 -10.54
CA LYS A 955 -0.96 -18.76 -11.26
C LYS A 955 -2.32 -18.47 -10.60
N GLY A 956 -2.40 -17.40 -9.83
CA GLY A 956 -3.65 -16.82 -9.32
C GLY A 956 -4.21 -17.44 -8.03
N LEU A 957 -5.45 -17.06 -7.70
CA LEU A 957 -6.22 -17.50 -6.52
C LEU A 957 -6.43 -19.02 -6.40
N PHE A 958 -6.37 -19.72 -7.54
CA PHE A 958 -6.66 -21.14 -7.67
C PHE A 958 -5.49 -21.83 -8.40
N PRO A 959 -4.55 -22.44 -7.67
CA PRO A 959 -3.44 -23.15 -8.28
C PRO A 959 -3.94 -24.28 -9.19
N LYS A 960 -3.33 -24.41 -10.37
CA LYS A 960 -3.79 -25.31 -11.44
C LYS A 960 -2.71 -26.28 -11.90
N ILE A 961 -3.08 -27.52 -12.19
CA ILE A 961 -2.26 -28.48 -12.93
C ILE A 961 -2.74 -28.58 -14.38
N LEU A 962 -1.83 -28.46 -15.35
CA LEU A 962 -2.17 -28.57 -16.77
C LEU A 962 -2.08 -30.01 -17.27
N VAL A 963 -2.76 -30.30 -18.38
CA VAL A 963 -2.65 -31.61 -19.06
C VAL A 963 -1.21 -31.94 -19.44
N THR A 964 -0.40 -30.95 -19.81
CA THR A 964 1.04 -31.12 -20.09
C THR A 964 1.83 -31.48 -18.84
N ASP A 965 1.45 -30.93 -17.69
CA ASP A 965 2.10 -31.21 -16.42
C ASP A 965 1.80 -32.65 -15.97
N VAL A 966 0.53 -33.08 -16.08
CA VAL A 966 0.12 -34.47 -15.80
C VAL A 966 0.86 -35.46 -16.69
N ARG A 967 0.99 -35.18 -17.99
CA ARG A 967 1.76 -36.03 -18.93
C ARG A 967 3.22 -36.18 -18.52
N ALA A 968 3.82 -35.11 -18.03
CA ALA A 968 5.23 -35.04 -17.68
C ALA A 968 5.56 -35.59 -16.28
N LEU A 969 4.56 -35.94 -15.45
CA LEU A 969 4.80 -36.45 -14.09
C LEU A 969 5.75 -37.66 -14.11
N PRO A 970 6.84 -37.66 -13.32
CA PRO A 970 7.87 -38.68 -13.37
C PRO A 970 7.45 -39.90 -12.57
N ILE A 971 6.88 -40.91 -13.23
CA ILE A 971 6.42 -42.15 -12.60
C ILE A 971 7.59 -43.10 -12.37
N LYS A 972 7.88 -43.39 -11.11
CA LYS A 972 8.78 -44.46 -10.70
C LYS A 972 7.95 -45.66 -10.25
N LEU A 973 8.26 -46.84 -10.77
CA LEU A 973 7.63 -48.08 -10.33
C LEU A 973 8.39 -48.63 -9.12
N GLY A 974 7.64 -48.96 -8.06
CA GLY A 974 8.16 -49.68 -6.90
C GLY A 974 8.52 -51.12 -7.25
N ASN A 975 9.11 -51.84 -6.29
CA ASN A 975 9.23 -53.28 -6.41
C ASN A 975 7.83 -53.94 -6.34
N LYS A 976 7.74 -55.26 -6.59
CA LYS A 976 6.45 -55.98 -6.60
C LYS A 976 5.66 -55.82 -5.29
N GLU A 977 6.37 -55.88 -4.17
CA GLU A 977 5.79 -55.74 -2.83
C GLU A 977 5.22 -54.33 -2.62
N GLN A 978 6.01 -53.28 -2.90
CA GLN A 978 5.57 -51.89 -2.79
C GLN A 978 4.40 -51.56 -3.72
N THR A 979 4.38 -52.15 -4.92
CA THR A 979 3.26 -51.96 -5.87
C THR A 979 1.98 -52.58 -5.33
N TYR A 980 2.08 -53.81 -4.81
CA TYR A 980 0.95 -54.51 -4.19
C TYR A 980 0.44 -53.79 -2.93
N GLN A 981 1.37 -53.29 -2.10
CA GLN A 981 1.03 -52.50 -0.91
C GLN A 981 0.28 -51.21 -1.28
N MET A 982 0.77 -50.46 -2.28
CA MET A 982 0.09 -49.24 -2.75
C MET A 982 -1.35 -49.53 -3.18
N GLU A 983 -1.56 -50.58 -3.99
CA GLU A 983 -2.89 -50.97 -4.45
C GLU A 983 -3.79 -51.38 -3.28
N THR A 984 -3.26 -52.14 -2.32
CA THR A 984 -3.98 -52.56 -1.11
C THR A 984 -4.43 -51.38 -0.25
N ILE A 985 -3.54 -50.40 -0.06
CA ILE A 985 -3.84 -49.18 0.71
C ILE A 985 -4.93 -48.37 -0.02
N VAL A 986 -4.82 -48.19 -1.34
CA VAL A 986 -5.84 -47.49 -2.13
C VAL A 986 -7.20 -48.21 -2.05
N HIS A 987 -7.24 -49.54 -2.17
CA HIS A 987 -8.49 -50.30 -1.98
C HIS A 987 -9.08 -50.16 -0.57
N THR A 988 -8.22 -50.03 0.45
CA THR A 988 -8.68 -49.75 1.82
C THR A 988 -9.36 -48.38 1.90
N ILE A 989 -8.81 -47.35 1.24
CA ILE A 989 -9.44 -46.04 1.15
C ILE A 989 -10.82 -46.12 0.45
N PHE A 990 -10.94 -46.88 -0.64
CA PHE A 990 -12.25 -47.09 -1.28
C PHE A 990 -13.29 -47.70 -0.33
N ARG A 991 -12.88 -48.71 0.44
CA ARG A 991 -13.74 -49.35 1.44
C ARG A 991 -14.20 -48.34 2.49
N LEU A 992 -13.29 -47.57 3.07
CA LEU A 992 -13.61 -46.54 4.07
C LEU A 992 -14.54 -45.45 3.52
N LEU A 993 -14.33 -45.01 2.27
CA LEU A 993 -15.20 -44.04 1.60
C LEU A 993 -16.61 -44.59 1.37
N SER A 994 -16.75 -45.90 1.14
CA SER A 994 -18.06 -46.55 0.96
C SER A 994 -18.82 -46.76 2.27
N GLU A 995 -18.12 -46.93 3.40
CA GLU A 995 -18.68 -47.22 4.72
C GLU A 995 -19.04 -45.94 5.53
N GLN A 996 -18.94 -44.74 4.93
CA GLN A 996 -19.00 -43.45 5.65
C GLN A 996 -17.99 -43.35 6.80
N GLY A 997 -16.76 -43.83 6.59
CA GLY A 997 -15.69 -43.78 7.58
C GLY A 997 -15.42 -42.38 8.13
N ILE A 998 -14.89 -42.31 9.35
CA ILE A 998 -14.51 -41.05 9.99
C ILE A 998 -13.35 -40.44 9.21
N GLU A 999 -13.42 -39.14 8.87
CA GLU A 999 -12.41 -38.42 8.07
C GLU A 999 -10.97 -38.62 8.58
N LYS A 1000 -10.81 -38.82 9.89
CA LYS A 1000 -9.55 -39.13 10.56
C LYS A 1000 -8.91 -40.45 10.09
N GLU A 1001 -9.68 -41.50 9.89
CA GLU A 1001 -9.17 -42.81 9.47
C GLU A 1001 -8.63 -42.76 8.03
N ILE A 1002 -9.28 -42.00 7.16
CA ILE A 1002 -8.81 -41.78 5.79
C ILE A 1002 -7.49 -41.01 5.78
N GLU A 1003 -7.33 -40.02 6.66
CA GLU A 1003 -6.05 -39.30 6.81
C GLU A 1003 -4.92 -40.18 7.38
N GLU A 1004 -5.22 -41.09 8.32
CA GLU A 1004 -4.22 -42.04 8.82
C GLU A 1004 -3.72 -42.97 7.71
N VAL A 1005 -4.62 -43.52 6.89
CA VAL A 1005 -4.27 -44.35 5.73
C VAL A 1005 -3.57 -43.53 4.64
N GLN A 1006 -3.93 -42.24 4.48
CA GLN A 1006 -3.26 -41.33 3.54
C GLN A 1006 -1.78 -41.11 3.91
N LEU A 1007 -1.44 -41.05 5.20
CA LEU A 1007 -0.05 -40.93 5.66
C LEU A 1007 0.78 -42.16 5.30
N GLU A 1008 0.17 -43.36 5.26
CA GLU A 1008 0.84 -44.58 4.79
C GLU A 1008 1.19 -44.48 3.30
N ILE A 1009 0.28 -43.96 2.47
CA ILE A 1009 0.58 -43.68 1.05
C ILE A 1009 1.78 -42.74 0.95
N ASP A 1010 1.79 -41.63 1.69
CA ASP A 1010 2.88 -40.65 1.58
C ASP A 1010 4.23 -41.25 1.96
N ARG A 1011 4.29 -42.03 3.05
CA ARG A 1011 5.50 -42.75 3.47
C ARG A 1011 5.97 -43.72 2.40
N LEU A 1012 5.06 -44.54 1.86
CA LEU A 1012 5.38 -45.51 0.82
C LEU A 1012 5.85 -44.83 -0.47
N VAL A 1013 5.26 -43.69 -0.85
CA VAL A 1013 5.72 -42.91 -2.01
C VAL A 1013 7.12 -42.36 -1.78
N PHE A 1014 7.43 -41.81 -0.60
CA PHE A 1014 8.79 -41.36 -0.31
C PHE A 1014 9.81 -42.50 -0.38
N GLU A 1015 9.46 -43.70 0.10
CA GLU A 1015 10.30 -44.89 0.02
C GLU A 1015 10.49 -45.37 -1.43
N ILE A 1016 9.42 -45.42 -2.24
CA ILE A 1016 9.48 -45.76 -3.67
C ILE A 1016 10.47 -44.83 -4.35
N TYR A 1017 10.43 -43.53 -4.05
CA TYR A 1017 11.36 -42.55 -4.61
C TYR A 1017 12.74 -42.57 -3.93
N GLY A 1018 12.96 -43.36 -2.88
CA GLY A 1018 14.26 -43.48 -2.20
C GLY A 1018 14.75 -42.14 -1.67
N LEU A 1019 13.90 -41.48 -0.89
CA LEU A 1019 14.17 -40.20 -0.24
C LEU A 1019 14.53 -40.46 1.23
N SER A 1020 15.60 -39.84 1.72
CA SER A 1020 15.97 -39.89 3.15
C SER A 1020 15.03 -39.05 4.00
N ASN A 1021 15.09 -39.18 5.33
CA ASN A 1021 14.34 -38.31 6.24
C ASN A 1021 14.70 -36.83 6.03
N ASP A 1022 15.97 -36.53 5.75
CA ASP A 1022 16.43 -35.17 5.43
C ASP A 1022 15.84 -34.68 4.09
N ASP A 1023 15.88 -35.52 3.04
CA ASP A 1023 15.25 -35.19 1.74
C ASP A 1023 13.75 -34.87 1.95
N ILE A 1024 13.06 -35.67 2.77
CA ILE A 1024 11.64 -35.49 3.07
C ILE A 1024 11.42 -34.17 3.81
N HIS A 1025 12.19 -33.88 4.87
CA HIS A 1025 12.08 -32.64 5.62
C HIS A 1025 12.30 -31.41 4.73
N THR A 1026 13.36 -31.42 3.91
CA THR A 1026 13.65 -30.34 2.95
C THR A 1026 12.52 -30.17 1.93
N LEU A 1027 11.93 -31.26 1.44
CA LEU A 1027 10.80 -31.20 0.51
C LEU A 1027 9.50 -30.71 1.16
N LEU A 1028 9.26 -31.05 2.43
CA LEU A 1028 8.04 -30.62 3.15
C LEU A 1028 8.03 -29.11 3.39
N SER A 1029 9.20 -28.50 3.67
CA SER A 1029 9.39 -27.04 3.80
C SER A 1029 9.07 -26.21 2.54
N ILE A 1030 8.66 -26.85 1.45
CA ILE A 1030 8.19 -26.19 0.22
C ILE A 1030 6.71 -25.81 0.32
N ILE A 1031 5.93 -26.65 1.01
CA ILE A 1031 4.47 -26.52 1.13
C ILE A 1031 4.08 -25.98 2.51
N ASP A 1032 4.88 -26.30 3.53
CA ASP A 1032 4.82 -25.66 4.84
C ASP A 1032 5.39 -24.23 4.73
#